data_AF-A0AAD3CLB2-F1
#
_entry.id   AF-A0AAD3CLB2-F1
#
_cell.length_a   1.000
_cell.length_b   1.000
_cell.length_c   1.000
_cell.angle_alpha   90.00
_cell.angle_beta   90.00
_cell.angle_gamma   90.00
#
_symmetry.space_group_name_H-M   'P 1'
#
loop_
_entity.id
_entity.type
_entity.pdbx_description
1 polymer ?
#
loop_
_entity_poly.entity_id
_entity_poly.type
_entity_poly.pdbx_seq_one_letter_code
_entity_poly.pdbx_strand_id
1 'polypeptide(L)'
;MLKILSKSKPSRIMSNIYSSSIFVSLLPLSFSLTARGVATSAFVRPHNMFPVSFDCFNSCFRTTHSRTRRYASSATDAASSQDERLISFVTDIEGDKAYLNRFVDISKILDFEPVKPNLSPGNEFFPYDRHIVFKHADNENHMLLFGGDVCDKGGNDLYVIRQLLSLKKRYGDRVQFILGNRDINKMRIVQELGINSLTSLNEKLVPHGGVNWLRNTGLQGDPVCIDKYFSTTDEDERKELESILIPNVSSERLKWILRKTMGSPDAYEFRHNELLEEKQFIEKMKGNSSDNVEVSDEEVVVSYKSSCHPKGLIGEYLANGKLSFKVGRTLFLHGSMPFSLESVLSNFEQSISTNSNENTDKKQDFWKWLFQYMTPFKHNDLPETLDQWLHSLNTFHEEQMNAWKQNITLKEQDSFQEQPRDLPYDVHWSTVGGYQNSHFSSLCEYSMNPEKSSSDASSPLGFGSLCQYGMGWLADRSKNPTVVYNSWMEDGSPKYFDENNQRVQLYKDIVDAFFEEANIDAIVTGHQPVGDLPFPIRVGKNYNKMIVCGDTSYSGDTKWMDCDRSNLGRGNSPLKGRGEIAVSEVILKECLETGKVISIQTHGMMSDGSDYSSEISMESDKLVGRPADRDILSFEGSVRDDSSDTTQWFVKAQLNAKEYLVSSGKGYDVFNSVAHKKII
;
A
#
# COMPACT_ATOMS: atom_id res chain seq x y z
N MET A 1 -37.18 -53.26 15.65
CA MET A 1 -35.88 -53.96 15.56
C MET A 1 -35.18 -53.43 14.31
N LEU A 2 -34.25 -52.47 14.47
CA LEU A 2 -32.79 -52.66 14.37
C LEU A 2 -32.38 -52.88 12.90
N LYS A 3 -31.71 -51.99 12.16
CA LYS A 3 -30.44 -51.23 12.32
C LYS A 3 -30.30 -50.36 11.03
N ILE A 4 -29.50 -49.31 10.84
CA ILE A 4 -28.55 -48.50 11.61
C ILE A 4 -28.34 -47.21 10.80
N LEU A 5 -28.23 -46.08 11.50
CA LEU A 5 -27.78 -44.78 11.00
C LEU A 5 -26.29 -44.80 10.68
N SER A 6 -25.88 -44.29 9.52
CA SER A 6 -24.49 -43.86 9.30
C SER A 6 -24.45 -42.41 8.84
N LYS A 7 -23.67 -41.63 9.58
CA LYS A 7 -23.52 -40.18 9.52
C LYS A 7 -22.86 -39.76 8.20
N SER A 8 -23.47 -38.84 7.46
CA SER A 8 -22.81 -38.10 6.39
C SER A 8 -21.89 -37.03 7.00
N LYS A 9 -20.58 -37.15 6.73
CA LYS A 9 -19.62 -36.06 6.88
C LYS A 9 -19.74 -35.16 5.63
N PRO A 10 -19.74 -33.83 5.74
CA PRO A 10 -19.49 -32.98 4.58
C PRO A 10 -17.99 -32.91 4.32
N SER A 11 -17.54 -33.50 3.21
CA SER A 11 -16.22 -33.25 2.62
C SER A 11 -16.21 -31.86 1.99
N ARG A 12 -15.61 -30.87 2.65
CA ARG A 12 -15.07 -29.69 1.96
C ARG A 12 -13.60 -29.96 1.68
N ILE A 13 -13.33 -30.26 0.41
CA ILE A 13 -11.99 -30.28 -0.15
C ILE A 13 -11.52 -28.82 -0.17
N MET A 14 -10.51 -28.52 0.64
CA MET A 14 -9.68 -27.33 0.46
C MET A 14 -8.69 -27.62 -0.66
N SER A 15 -8.86 -26.95 -1.80
CA SER A 15 -7.81 -26.76 -2.80
C SER A 15 -7.41 -25.29 -2.75
N ASN A 16 -6.17 -25.00 -2.34
CA ASN A 16 -5.31 -23.93 -2.87
C ASN A 16 -4.04 -23.79 -2.02
N ILE A 17 -3.03 -24.63 -2.31
CA ILE A 17 -1.61 -24.43 -1.95
C ILE A 17 -0.76 -24.98 -3.12
N TYR A 18 -0.21 -24.05 -3.90
CA TYR A 18 1.00 -24.04 -4.76
C TYR A 18 1.18 -25.03 -5.93
N SER A 19 1.56 -24.47 -7.09
CA SER A 19 2.74 -24.90 -7.86
C SER A 19 2.94 -24.00 -9.09
N SER A 20 3.90 -23.07 -9.02
CA SER A 20 4.55 -22.50 -10.19
C SER A 20 5.36 -23.59 -10.90
N SER A 21 4.91 -24.00 -12.08
CA SER A 21 5.52 -25.05 -12.89
C SER A 21 6.86 -24.61 -13.48
N ILE A 22 7.93 -25.26 -13.02
CA ILE A 22 9.24 -25.31 -13.68
C ILE A 22 9.13 -26.34 -14.81
N PHE A 23 9.26 -25.91 -16.07
CA PHE A 23 9.44 -26.82 -17.20
C PHE A 23 10.91 -27.26 -17.26
N VAL A 24 11.17 -28.51 -16.87
CA VAL A 24 12.39 -29.24 -17.21
C VAL A 24 12.17 -29.89 -18.57
N SER A 25 12.94 -29.50 -19.59
CA SER A 25 13.02 -30.22 -20.87
C SER A 25 14.34 -31.00 -20.92
N LEU A 26 14.21 -32.30 -21.18
CA LEU A 26 15.31 -33.24 -21.38
C LEU A 26 15.54 -33.48 -22.88
N LEU A 27 16.83 -33.50 -23.24
CA LEU A 27 17.52 -34.11 -24.38
C LEU A 27 17.51 -33.41 -25.76
N PRO A 28 18.71 -33.21 -26.38
CA PRO A 28 18.85 -32.76 -27.75
C PRO A 28 18.96 -33.94 -28.73
N LEU A 29 18.22 -33.86 -29.84
CA LEU A 29 18.43 -34.68 -31.03
C LEU A 29 19.36 -33.92 -31.99
N SER A 30 20.56 -34.48 -32.14
CA SER A 30 21.57 -34.09 -33.11
C SER A 30 21.11 -34.34 -34.54
N PHE A 31 21.13 -33.30 -35.38
CA PHE A 31 21.20 -33.43 -36.83
C PHE A 31 22.40 -32.64 -37.37
N SER A 32 23.33 -33.39 -37.93
CA SER A 32 24.47 -32.93 -38.72
C SER A 32 23.98 -32.56 -40.13
N LEU A 33 24.28 -31.36 -40.61
CA LEU A 33 24.41 -31.12 -42.04
C LEU A 33 25.66 -30.29 -42.36
N THR A 34 26.49 -30.98 -43.14
CA THR A 34 27.74 -30.65 -43.84
C THR A 34 27.86 -29.27 -44.49
N ALA A 35 29.10 -28.79 -44.43
CA ALA A 35 29.68 -27.66 -45.14
C ALA A 35 29.82 -27.84 -46.66
N ARG A 36 29.64 -26.72 -47.40
CA ARG A 36 30.33 -26.28 -48.63
C ARG A 36 30.20 -24.74 -48.63
N GLY A 37 31.17 -23.87 -48.86
CA GLY A 37 32.45 -23.97 -49.55
C GLY A 37 32.48 -22.95 -50.70
N VAL A 38 33.42 -21.99 -50.60
CA VAL A 38 34.05 -21.19 -51.69
C VAL A 38 33.54 -19.77 -52.00
N ALA A 39 34.54 -18.89 -52.09
CA ALA A 39 34.59 -17.45 -52.25
C ALA A 39 34.34 -16.92 -53.68
N THR A 40 34.06 -15.61 -53.84
CA THR A 40 34.97 -14.60 -54.45
C THR A 40 34.30 -13.23 -54.67
N SER A 41 35.17 -12.22 -54.68
CA SER A 41 35.08 -10.75 -54.87
C SER A 41 34.13 -10.17 -55.94
N ALA A 42 33.69 -8.92 -55.75
CA ALA A 42 34.01 -7.80 -56.66
C ALA A 42 33.62 -6.41 -56.09
N PHE A 43 34.50 -5.44 -56.37
CA PHE A 43 34.47 -3.99 -56.18
C PHE A 43 33.25 -3.28 -56.80
N VAL A 44 32.80 -2.15 -56.21
CA VAL A 44 32.65 -0.82 -56.84
C VAL A 44 32.60 0.28 -55.74
N ARG A 45 33.43 1.34 -55.88
CA ARG A 45 33.40 2.62 -55.11
C ARG A 45 32.44 3.63 -55.77
N PRO A 46 31.99 4.72 -55.09
CA PRO A 46 32.76 6.00 -55.08
C PRO A 46 32.66 6.76 -53.72
N HIS A 47 33.78 7.27 -53.18
CA HIS A 47 34.32 8.65 -53.20
C HIS A 47 33.88 9.60 -52.07
N ASN A 48 34.90 10.03 -51.29
CA ASN A 48 35.21 11.36 -50.73
C ASN A 48 34.17 12.03 -49.79
N MET A 49 34.49 12.71 -48.67
CA MET A 49 35.71 13.34 -48.15
C MET A 49 35.52 13.63 -46.64
N PHE A 50 36.64 13.79 -45.91
CA PHE A 50 36.83 14.05 -44.47
C PHE A 50 36.38 15.47 -43.98
N PRO A 51 36.64 15.92 -42.72
CA PRO A 51 35.63 16.04 -41.67
C PRO A 51 35.45 17.49 -41.17
N VAL A 52 34.36 17.82 -40.47
CA VAL A 52 34.30 19.09 -39.72
C VAL A 52 33.57 18.89 -38.39
N SER A 53 34.20 19.40 -37.32
CA SER A 53 33.69 19.51 -35.96
C SER A 53 32.37 20.26 -35.87
N PHE A 54 31.54 19.95 -34.87
CA PHE A 54 30.49 20.86 -34.43
C PHE A 54 30.41 20.92 -32.90
N ASP A 55 30.90 22.05 -32.37
CA ASP A 55 30.42 22.68 -31.14
C ASP A 55 29.08 23.38 -31.42
N CYS A 56 28.25 23.45 -30.38
CA CYS A 56 27.13 24.39 -30.15
C CYS A 56 26.07 24.56 -31.25
N PHE A 57 24.83 24.11 -30.99
CA PHE A 57 23.64 24.92 -31.26
C PHE A 57 22.45 24.49 -30.38
N ASN A 58 22.09 25.37 -29.45
CA ASN A 58 20.77 25.46 -28.84
C ASN A 58 19.74 25.95 -29.88
N SER A 59 18.48 25.58 -29.69
CA SER A 59 17.26 26.13 -30.32
C SER A 59 16.65 25.34 -31.48
N CYS A 60 15.31 25.25 -31.41
CA CYS A 60 14.33 24.90 -32.43
C CYS A 60 13.95 23.42 -32.62
N PHE A 61 13.07 22.93 -31.74
CA PHE A 61 11.90 22.14 -32.16
C PHE A 61 10.64 22.67 -31.44
N ARG A 62 9.92 23.56 -32.13
CA ARG A 62 8.50 23.83 -31.89
C ARG A 62 7.72 23.02 -32.91
N THR A 63 6.98 22.00 -32.47
CA THR A 63 5.91 21.40 -33.25
C THR A 63 4.57 21.76 -32.63
N THR A 64 3.71 22.28 -33.50
CA THR A 64 2.40 22.86 -33.33
C THR A 64 1.41 21.96 -32.58
N HIS A 65 0.92 22.42 -31.42
CA HIS A 65 -0.37 21.98 -30.87
C HIS A 65 -1.49 22.91 -31.37
N SER A 66 -2.55 22.29 -31.85
CA SER A 66 -3.75 22.93 -32.40
C SER A 66 -4.48 23.73 -31.31
N ARG A 67 -4.84 24.96 -31.67
CA ARG A 67 -5.70 25.84 -30.87
C ARG A 67 -7.12 25.29 -30.85
N THR A 68 -7.54 24.70 -29.74
CA THR A 68 -8.96 24.62 -29.38
C THR A 68 -9.43 25.94 -28.77
N ARG A 69 -10.61 26.37 -29.22
CA ARG A 69 -11.26 27.65 -28.88
C ARG A 69 -11.46 27.78 -27.37
N ARG A 70 -10.92 28.85 -26.78
CA ARG A 70 -11.37 29.38 -25.49
C ARG A 70 -12.78 29.94 -25.66
N TYR A 71 -13.76 29.29 -25.04
CA TYR A 71 -14.96 30.01 -24.62
C TYR A 71 -14.54 30.96 -23.50
N ALA A 72 -14.77 32.26 -23.70
CA ALA A 72 -14.63 33.26 -22.67
C ALA A 72 -15.75 33.01 -21.64
N SER A 73 -15.41 32.45 -20.48
CA SER A 73 -16.24 32.59 -19.30
C SER A 73 -15.97 33.96 -18.66
N SER A 74 -17.06 34.52 -18.16
CA SER A 74 -17.24 35.84 -17.57
C SER A 74 -16.17 36.19 -16.52
N ALA A 75 -15.76 37.46 -16.50
CA ALA A 75 -14.84 38.07 -15.54
C ALA A 75 -15.40 38.19 -14.09
N THR A 76 -16.32 37.31 -13.70
CA THR A 76 -16.88 37.20 -12.34
C THR A 76 -16.30 36.04 -11.53
N ASP A 77 -15.54 35.12 -12.15
CA ASP A 77 -15.02 33.91 -11.48
C ASP A 77 -13.69 34.14 -10.71
N ALA A 78 -13.05 35.30 -10.88
CA ALA A 78 -11.75 35.57 -10.24
C ALA A 78 -11.83 35.88 -8.74
N ALA A 79 -13.04 36.04 -8.19
CA ALA A 79 -13.27 36.33 -6.77
C ALA A 79 -13.70 35.10 -5.95
N SER A 80 -13.97 33.94 -6.55
CA SER A 80 -14.45 32.73 -5.83
C SER A 80 -13.38 31.67 -5.55
N SER A 81 -12.14 31.85 -6.01
CA SER A 81 -11.10 30.82 -5.86
C SER A 81 -10.41 30.81 -4.49
N GLN A 82 -10.68 31.78 -3.63
CA GLN A 82 -10.09 31.82 -2.28
C GLN A 82 -10.86 30.96 -1.25
N ASP A 83 -12.10 30.57 -1.56
CA ASP A 83 -12.96 29.81 -0.64
C ASP A 83 -12.88 28.28 -0.87
N GLU A 84 -11.90 27.84 -1.66
CA GLU A 84 -11.78 26.45 -2.08
C GLU A 84 -10.42 25.87 -1.70
N ARG A 85 -10.44 24.62 -1.25
CA ARG A 85 -9.26 23.81 -0.99
C ARG A 85 -9.18 22.67 -2.00
N LEU A 86 -8.01 22.51 -2.59
CA LEU A 86 -7.64 21.34 -3.38
C LEU A 86 -6.85 20.37 -2.51
N ILE A 87 -7.29 19.12 -2.50
CA ILE A 87 -6.66 18.03 -1.78
C ILE A 87 -6.20 16.99 -2.80
N SER A 88 -4.89 16.93 -3.06
CA SER A 88 -4.31 15.89 -3.91
C SER A 88 -4.06 14.62 -3.09
N PHE A 89 -4.43 13.47 -3.63
CA PHE A 89 -4.26 12.17 -3.00
C PHE A 89 -3.49 11.21 -3.90
N VAL A 90 -2.50 10.53 -3.32
CA VAL A 90 -1.70 9.47 -3.94
C VAL A 90 -1.32 8.43 -2.90
N THR A 91 -1.21 7.16 -3.30
CA THR A 91 -1.00 6.03 -2.38
C THR A 91 -0.25 4.90 -3.07
N ASP A 92 0.29 3.97 -2.28
CA ASP A 92 0.86 2.70 -2.75
C ASP A 92 2.00 2.91 -3.78
N ILE A 93 2.78 3.98 -3.64
CA ILE A 93 3.92 4.24 -4.55
C ILE A 93 4.94 3.10 -4.47
N GLU A 94 5.07 2.46 -3.30
CA GLU A 94 5.91 1.30 -3.06
C GLU A 94 7.36 1.48 -3.55
N GLY A 95 7.92 2.69 -3.46
CA GLY A 95 9.28 3.00 -3.94
C GLY A 95 9.41 3.24 -5.45
N ASP A 96 8.31 3.38 -6.22
CA ASP A 96 8.38 3.68 -7.65
C ASP A 96 8.68 5.17 -7.91
N LYS A 97 9.98 5.50 -7.98
CA LYS A 97 10.49 6.84 -8.33
C LYS A 97 9.97 7.35 -9.67
N ALA A 98 9.81 6.48 -10.67
CA ALA A 98 9.34 6.91 -11.98
C ALA A 98 7.86 7.30 -11.92
N TYR A 99 7.03 6.52 -11.22
CA TYR A 99 5.64 6.87 -10.98
C TYR A 99 5.50 8.17 -10.18
N LEU A 100 6.25 8.33 -9.07
CA LEU A 100 6.23 9.56 -8.29
C LEU A 100 6.60 10.78 -9.15
N ASN A 101 7.61 10.67 -10.02
CA ASN A 101 7.97 11.76 -10.92
C ASN A 101 6.83 12.10 -11.88
N ARG A 102 6.23 11.10 -12.56
CA ARG A 102 5.07 11.33 -13.44
C ARG A 102 3.91 11.96 -12.68
N PHE A 103 3.67 11.53 -11.44
CA PHE A 103 2.60 12.05 -10.60
C PHE A 103 2.80 13.54 -10.30
N VAL A 104 4.02 13.94 -9.90
CA VAL A 104 4.36 15.35 -9.68
C VAL A 104 4.27 16.15 -10.98
N ASP A 105 4.72 15.59 -12.10
CA ASP A 105 4.69 16.25 -13.41
C ASP A 105 3.24 16.56 -13.86
N ILE A 106 2.29 15.64 -13.64
CA ILE A 106 0.88 15.86 -13.96
C ILE A 106 0.13 16.64 -12.87
N SER A 107 0.69 16.75 -11.66
CA SER A 107 -0.06 17.21 -10.50
C SER A 107 -0.58 18.63 -10.68
N LYS A 108 -1.82 18.91 -10.27
CA LYS A 108 -2.32 20.29 -10.30
C LYS A 108 -1.78 21.18 -9.19
N ILE A 109 -1.25 20.61 -8.12
CA ILE A 109 -0.82 21.38 -6.94
C ILE A 109 0.66 21.20 -6.60
N LEU A 110 1.34 20.20 -7.17
CA LEU A 110 2.75 19.92 -6.90
C LEU A 110 3.64 20.21 -8.11
N ASP A 111 4.90 20.53 -7.86
CA ASP A 111 5.97 20.68 -8.85
C ASP A 111 7.32 20.19 -8.28
N PHE A 112 8.34 20.12 -9.13
CA PHE A 112 9.73 19.98 -8.72
C PHE A 112 10.46 21.33 -8.72
N GLU A 113 11.12 21.66 -7.62
CA GLU A 113 12.05 22.78 -7.54
C GLU A 113 13.51 22.27 -7.47
N PRO A 114 14.44 22.83 -8.25
CA PRO A 114 15.86 22.50 -8.16
C PRO A 114 16.46 22.85 -6.80
N VAL A 115 17.30 21.98 -6.25
CA VAL A 115 18.03 22.22 -5.00
C VAL A 115 19.48 21.77 -5.08
N LYS A 116 20.31 22.35 -4.21
CA LYS A 116 21.65 21.83 -4.00
C LYS A 116 21.57 20.54 -3.15
N PRO A 117 22.10 19.40 -3.61
CA PRO A 117 22.14 18.18 -2.82
C PRO A 117 22.84 18.40 -1.48
N ASN A 118 22.26 17.87 -0.39
CA ASN A 118 22.90 17.84 0.93
C ASN A 118 23.49 16.45 1.16
N LEU A 119 24.82 16.36 1.08
CA LEU A 119 25.56 15.11 1.25
C LEU A 119 26.06 14.90 2.69
N SER A 120 25.66 15.77 3.61
CA SER A 120 26.03 15.67 5.02
C SER A 120 25.32 14.45 5.61
N PRO A 121 26.05 13.51 6.24
CA PRO A 121 25.42 12.38 6.92
C PRO A 121 24.46 12.87 8.01
N GLY A 122 23.30 12.22 8.14
CA GLY A 122 22.32 12.51 9.19
C GLY A 122 20.94 12.87 8.67
N ASN A 123 20.15 13.56 9.50
CA ASN A 123 18.72 13.79 9.28
C ASN A 123 18.38 14.75 8.12
N GLU A 124 19.38 15.49 7.64
CA GLU A 124 19.24 16.39 6.49
C GLU A 124 19.84 15.82 5.20
N PHE A 125 20.31 14.57 5.23
CA PHE A 125 20.87 13.90 4.06
C PHE A 125 19.82 13.83 2.93
N PHE A 126 20.13 14.48 1.82
CA PHE A 126 19.25 14.63 0.67
C PHE A 126 20.09 14.67 -0.62
N PRO A 127 20.46 13.51 -1.18
CA PRO A 127 21.41 13.41 -2.28
C PRO A 127 20.72 13.62 -3.65
N TYR A 128 19.76 14.54 -3.73
CA TYR A 128 18.99 14.80 -4.96
C TYR A 128 19.08 16.27 -5.32
N ASP A 129 18.99 16.55 -6.62
CA ASP A 129 19.11 17.87 -7.24
C ASP A 129 17.76 18.60 -7.38
N ARG A 130 16.67 17.98 -6.95
CA ARG A 130 15.33 18.55 -6.94
C ARG A 130 14.48 17.98 -5.82
N HIS A 131 13.53 18.76 -5.35
CA HIS A 131 12.56 18.34 -4.34
C HIS A 131 11.13 18.70 -4.73
N ILE A 132 10.14 18.06 -4.11
CA ILE A 132 8.73 18.36 -4.37
C ILE A 132 8.34 19.65 -3.65
N VAL A 133 7.57 20.52 -4.29
CA VAL A 133 7.01 21.76 -3.72
C VAL A 133 5.55 21.94 -4.14
N PHE A 134 4.82 22.86 -3.49
CA PHE A 134 3.50 23.26 -3.97
C PHE A 134 3.62 24.34 -5.07
N LYS A 135 2.93 24.15 -6.20
CA LYS A 135 2.89 25.09 -7.35
C LYS A 135 2.48 26.51 -6.97
N HIS A 136 1.58 26.62 -6.02
CA HIS A 136 1.09 27.89 -5.48
C HIS A 136 1.44 27.91 -3.99
N ALA A 137 2.71 28.14 -3.68
CA ALA A 137 3.21 28.15 -2.30
C ALA A 137 2.40 29.12 -1.42
N ASP A 138 2.02 30.29 -1.98
CA ASP A 138 1.20 31.33 -1.34
C ASP A 138 -0.25 30.89 -1.05
N ASN A 139 -0.75 29.85 -1.73
CA ASN A 139 -2.05 29.27 -1.40
C ASN A 139 -1.86 28.20 -0.32
N GLU A 140 -2.02 28.61 0.93
CA GLU A 140 -1.84 27.78 2.12
C GLU A 140 -2.93 26.71 2.29
N ASN A 141 -4.03 26.79 1.52
CA ASN A 141 -5.17 25.90 1.68
C ASN A 141 -4.95 24.54 0.99
N HIS A 142 -4.10 24.46 -0.04
CA HIS A 142 -3.88 23.22 -0.78
C HIS A 142 -3.10 22.18 0.04
N MET A 143 -3.56 20.93 -0.04
CA MET A 143 -3.02 19.82 0.75
C MET A 143 -2.61 18.64 -0.13
N LEU A 144 -1.54 17.94 0.28
CA LEU A 144 -1.18 16.61 -0.21
C LEU A 144 -1.47 15.58 0.88
N LEU A 145 -2.18 14.51 0.51
CA LEU A 145 -2.38 13.35 1.35
C LEU A 145 -1.74 12.13 0.69
N PHE A 146 -0.79 11.52 1.40
CA PHE A 146 -0.19 10.27 1.00
C PHE A 146 -0.90 9.11 1.71
N GLY A 147 -1.48 8.17 0.95
CA GLY A 147 -2.36 7.12 1.45
C GLY A 147 -1.68 5.89 2.05
N GLY A 148 -0.34 5.85 2.09
CA GLY A 148 0.43 4.75 2.67
C GLY A 148 1.12 3.86 1.64
N ASP A 149 1.78 2.81 2.12
CA ASP A 149 2.55 1.83 1.35
C ASP A 149 3.62 2.51 0.47
N VAL A 150 4.56 3.17 1.16
CA VAL A 150 5.63 3.97 0.56
C VAL A 150 6.81 3.12 0.05
N CYS A 151 7.00 1.90 0.57
CA CYS A 151 8.17 1.04 0.29
C CYS A 151 7.81 -0.27 -0.45
N ASP A 152 8.84 -0.98 -0.95
CA ASP A 152 8.97 -2.43 -1.26
C ASP A 152 9.16 -2.85 -2.72
N LYS A 153 8.45 -2.26 -3.69
CA LYS A 153 8.27 -2.88 -5.03
C LYS A 153 8.94 -2.14 -6.18
N GLY A 154 9.03 -0.82 -6.12
CA GLY A 154 9.62 0.04 -7.16
C GLY A 154 11.09 0.37 -6.94
N GLY A 155 11.62 0.03 -5.77
CA GLY A 155 13.05 -0.03 -5.49
C GLY A 155 13.79 1.28 -5.32
N ASN A 156 13.07 2.38 -5.11
CA ASN A 156 13.61 3.68 -4.73
C ASN A 156 12.93 4.19 -3.45
N ASP A 157 12.89 3.35 -2.41
CA ASP A 157 12.21 3.66 -1.14
C ASP A 157 12.79 4.92 -0.49
N LEU A 158 14.12 5.06 -0.45
CA LEU A 158 14.81 6.19 0.16
C LEU A 158 14.53 7.48 -0.61
N TYR A 159 14.46 7.44 -1.94
CA TYR A 159 14.04 8.58 -2.76
C TYR A 159 12.63 9.05 -2.38
N VAL A 160 11.65 8.15 -2.43
CA VAL A 160 10.25 8.50 -2.20
C VAL A 160 10.06 9.07 -0.79
N ILE A 161 10.59 8.39 0.24
CA ILE A 161 10.40 8.83 1.63
C ILE A 161 11.09 10.18 1.88
N ARG A 162 12.32 10.39 1.38
CA ARG A 162 13.01 11.67 1.56
C ARG A 162 12.27 12.81 0.86
N GLN A 163 11.68 12.57 -0.32
CA GLN A 163 10.86 13.58 -0.99
C GLN A 163 9.63 13.97 -0.16
N LEU A 164 8.90 12.98 0.34
CA LEU A 164 7.70 13.21 1.16
C LEU A 164 8.03 13.90 2.50
N LEU A 165 9.07 13.44 3.20
CA LEU A 165 9.51 14.06 4.45
C LEU A 165 10.06 15.47 4.25
N SER A 166 10.80 15.72 3.17
CA SER A 166 11.28 17.05 2.79
C SER A 166 10.11 18.02 2.58
N LEU A 167 9.04 17.56 1.91
CA LEU A 167 7.81 18.33 1.73
C LEU A 167 7.08 18.55 3.07
N LYS A 168 6.92 17.51 3.89
CA LYS A 168 6.29 17.59 5.22
C LYS A 168 7.01 18.57 6.15
N LYS A 169 8.35 18.55 6.18
CA LYS A 169 9.16 19.49 6.97
C LYS A 169 8.94 20.94 6.57
N ARG A 170 8.79 21.23 5.26
CA ARG A 170 8.56 22.60 4.75
C ARG A 170 7.13 23.09 4.96
N TYR A 171 6.13 22.21 4.80
CA TYR A 171 4.73 22.63 4.69
C TYR A 171 3.82 22.10 5.81
N GLY A 172 4.36 21.37 6.79
CA GLY A 172 3.68 20.99 8.02
C GLY A 172 2.34 20.30 7.77
N ASP A 173 1.24 20.90 8.22
CA ASP A 173 -0.09 20.29 8.14
C ASP A 173 -0.68 20.21 6.74
N ARG A 174 -0.08 20.88 5.75
CA ARG A 174 -0.48 20.74 4.35
C ARG A 174 -0.11 19.38 3.76
N VAL A 175 0.73 18.59 4.44
CA VAL A 175 1.12 17.25 4.03
C VAL A 175 0.70 16.27 5.11
N GLN A 176 -0.12 15.28 4.79
CA GLN A 176 -0.52 14.26 5.76
C GLN A 176 -0.19 12.87 5.23
N PHE A 177 0.25 11.99 6.12
CA PHE A 177 0.55 10.60 5.80
C PHE A 177 -0.45 9.69 6.49
N ILE A 178 -1.11 8.85 5.70
CA ILE A 178 -1.82 7.68 6.19
C ILE A 178 -0.86 6.50 6.11
N LEU A 179 -0.87 5.66 7.13
CA LEU A 179 0.04 4.53 7.21
C LEU A 179 -0.57 3.28 6.57
N GLY A 180 0.18 2.69 5.65
CA GLY A 180 -0.15 1.41 5.04
C GLY A 180 0.45 0.22 5.79
N ASN A 181 0.06 -0.99 5.38
CA ASN A 181 0.56 -2.21 6.00
C ASN A 181 2.04 -2.43 5.76
N ARG A 182 2.55 -2.08 4.57
CA ARG A 182 3.98 -2.22 4.24
C ARG A 182 4.81 -1.25 5.08
N ASP A 183 4.30 -0.06 5.34
CA ASP A 183 4.95 0.96 6.18
C ASP A 183 5.14 0.44 7.61
N ILE A 184 4.04 0.05 8.24
CA ILE A 184 4.00 -0.41 9.63
C ILE A 184 4.89 -1.65 9.82
N ASN A 185 4.89 -2.58 8.86
CA ASN A 185 5.67 -3.81 8.95
C ASN A 185 7.19 -3.55 9.05
N LYS A 186 7.70 -2.38 8.63
CA LYS A 186 9.13 -2.05 8.74
C LYS A 186 9.63 -1.92 10.18
N MET A 187 8.73 -1.68 11.14
CA MET A 187 9.09 -1.67 12.57
C MET A 187 9.74 -2.98 13.04
N ARG A 188 9.43 -4.10 12.36
CA ARG A 188 9.96 -5.43 12.69
C ARG A 188 11.44 -5.59 12.36
N ILE A 189 11.95 -4.90 11.33
CA ILE A 189 13.27 -5.17 10.74
C ILE A 189 14.38 -5.00 11.78
N VAL A 190 14.37 -3.89 12.53
CA VAL A 190 15.41 -3.61 13.54
C VAL A 190 15.40 -4.63 14.68
N GLN A 191 14.22 -5.20 14.98
CA GLN A 191 14.06 -6.13 16.08
C GLN A 191 14.56 -7.52 15.71
N GLU A 192 14.15 -8.01 14.54
CA GLU A 192 14.50 -9.35 14.07
C GLU A 192 15.98 -9.44 13.60
N LEU A 193 16.60 -8.30 13.25
CA LEU A 193 18.03 -8.20 12.91
C LEU A 193 18.94 -7.78 14.08
N GLY A 194 18.38 -7.49 15.25
CA GLY A 194 19.13 -7.06 16.44
C GLY A 194 19.61 -5.61 16.41
N ILE A 195 19.66 -5.01 17.60
CA ILE A 195 19.95 -3.58 17.84
C ILE A 195 21.45 -3.35 18.13
N ASN A 196 22.15 -4.37 18.63
CA ASN A 196 23.46 -4.25 19.29
C ASN A 196 24.63 -3.85 18.39
N SER A 197 24.40 -3.66 17.09
CA SER A 197 25.39 -2.98 16.28
C SER A 197 24.85 -2.46 14.96
N LEU A 198 24.84 -1.13 14.84
CA LEU A 198 24.89 -0.48 13.52
C LEU A 198 26.27 -0.66 12.86
N THR A 199 27.28 -1.19 13.58
CA THR A 199 28.70 -1.17 13.16
C THR A 199 29.43 -2.53 13.19
N SER A 200 28.94 -3.54 13.91
CA SER A 200 29.54 -4.88 14.05
C SER A 200 28.87 -5.84 13.09
N LEU A 201 29.62 -6.23 12.06
CA LEU A 201 29.13 -6.87 10.83
C LEU A 201 29.27 -8.40 10.85
N ASN A 202 30.03 -8.95 11.79
CA ASN A 202 30.30 -10.39 11.93
C ASN A 202 29.55 -11.05 13.09
N GLU A 203 28.58 -10.35 13.67
CA GLU A 203 27.77 -10.92 14.74
C GLU A 203 26.86 -11.98 14.18
N LYS A 204 27.21 -13.25 14.47
CA LYS A 204 26.27 -14.35 14.41
C LYS A 204 25.05 -13.94 15.24
N LEU A 205 23.93 -13.70 14.55
CA LEU A 205 22.71 -13.30 15.22
C LEU A 205 22.26 -14.43 16.15
N VAL A 206 21.66 -14.07 17.27
CA VAL A 206 20.98 -15.02 18.15
C VAL A 206 19.94 -15.78 17.31
N PRO A 207 19.78 -17.11 17.51
CA PRO A 207 18.72 -17.85 16.84
C PRO A 207 17.36 -17.17 17.03
N HIS A 208 16.54 -17.16 15.99
CA HIS A 208 15.22 -16.52 16.00
C HIS A 208 14.14 -17.57 16.28
N GLY A 209 13.24 -17.31 17.22
CA GLY A 209 12.19 -18.25 17.64
C GLY A 209 11.04 -18.47 16.64
N GLY A 210 11.19 -18.08 15.37
CA GLY A 210 10.08 -18.11 14.40
C GLY A 210 9.11 -16.94 14.48
N VAL A 211 8.10 -16.96 13.61
CA VAL A 211 7.03 -15.96 13.55
C VAL A 211 5.65 -16.59 13.74
N ASN A 212 4.83 -15.98 14.57
CA ASN A 212 3.61 -16.58 15.12
C ASN A 212 2.56 -16.90 14.05
N TRP A 213 2.46 -16.11 12.98
CA TRP A 213 1.52 -16.40 11.89
C TRP A 213 1.94 -17.60 11.02
N LEU A 214 3.18 -18.10 11.16
CA LEU A 214 3.61 -19.37 10.57
C LEU A 214 3.43 -20.56 11.51
N ARG A 215 2.83 -20.37 12.69
CA ARG A 215 2.58 -21.44 13.66
C ARG A 215 1.77 -22.58 13.03
N ASN A 216 2.28 -23.81 13.21
CA ASN A 216 1.67 -25.05 12.70
C ASN A 216 1.52 -25.09 11.16
N THR A 217 2.41 -24.43 10.43
CA THR A 217 2.45 -24.50 8.97
C THR A 217 3.51 -25.48 8.46
N GLY A 218 4.51 -25.81 9.28
CA GLY A 218 5.69 -26.58 8.86
C GLY A 218 6.58 -25.84 7.86
N LEU A 219 6.35 -24.53 7.67
CA LEU A 219 7.18 -23.68 6.81
C LEU A 219 8.38 -23.13 7.59
N GLN A 220 9.41 -22.69 6.87
CA GLN A 220 10.58 -22.03 7.48
C GLN A 220 10.15 -20.82 8.32
N GLY A 221 10.54 -20.82 9.60
CA GLY A 221 10.12 -19.84 10.60
C GLY A 221 8.88 -20.23 11.40
N ASP A 222 8.37 -21.46 11.29
CA ASP A 222 7.31 -21.97 12.16
C ASP A 222 7.84 -22.13 13.61
N PRO A 223 7.30 -21.38 14.59
CA PRO A 223 7.78 -21.43 15.97
C PRO A 223 7.67 -22.83 16.60
N VAL A 224 6.65 -23.62 16.25
CA VAL A 224 6.45 -24.96 16.85
C VAL A 224 7.52 -25.94 16.37
N CYS A 225 7.90 -25.86 15.10
CA CYS A 225 8.99 -26.66 14.55
C CYS A 225 10.35 -26.25 15.10
N ILE A 226 10.55 -24.95 15.35
CA ILE A 226 11.79 -24.43 15.96
C ILE A 226 11.91 -24.89 17.42
N ASP A 227 10.83 -24.80 18.20
CA ASP A 227 10.81 -25.34 19.57
C ASP A 227 11.11 -26.84 19.59
N LYS A 228 10.56 -27.59 18.61
CA LYS A 228 10.84 -29.02 18.44
C LYS A 228 12.32 -29.29 18.11
N TYR A 229 12.92 -28.48 17.24
CA TYR A 229 14.35 -28.59 16.89
C TYR A 229 15.26 -28.49 18.13
N PHE A 230 14.98 -27.53 19.02
CA PHE A 230 15.80 -27.32 20.22
C PHE A 230 15.49 -28.31 21.35
N SER A 231 14.30 -28.90 21.38
CA SER A 231 13.90 -29.87 22.41
C SER A 231 14.16 -31.33 22.04
N THR A 232 14.26 -31.67 20.75
CA THR A 232 14.51 -33.05 20.33
C THR A 232 15.95 -33.50 20.57
N THR A 233 16.10 -34.76 20.99
CA THR A 233 17.39 -35.46 21.11
C THR A 233 17.65 -36.41 19.94
N ASP A 234 16.70 -36.59 19.03
CA ASP A 234 16.81 -37.43 17.84
C ASP A 234 17.56 -36.66 16.73
N GLU A 235 18.69 -37.21 16.26
CA GLU A 235 19.54 -36.57 15.25
C GLU A 235 18.90 -36.54 13.86
N ASP A 236 18.13 -37.56 13.48
CA ASP A 236 17.46 -37.63 12.18
C ASP A 236 16.35 -36.59 12.14
N GLU A 237 15.54 -36.51 13.21
CA GLU A 237 14.51 -35.49 13.36
C GLU A 237 15.11 -34.07 13.39
N ARG A 238 16.22 -33.87 14.11
CA ARG A 238 16.91 -32.58 14.16
C ARG A 238 17.35 -32.14 12.76
N LYS A 239 17.93 -33.04 11.97
CA LYS A 239 18.40 -32.78 10.61
C LYS A 239 17.26 -32.43 9.66
N GLU A 240 16.10 -33.07 9.79
CA GLU A 240 14.89 -32.71 9.01
C GLU A 240 14.42 -31.29 9.34
N LEU A 241 14.48 -30.90 10.61
CA LEU A 241 14.03 -29.60 11.11
C LEU A 241 15.01 -28.44 10.83
N GLU A 242 16.27 -28.69 10.46
CA GLU A 242 17.25 -27.63 10.17
C GLU A 242 16.80 -26.67 9.08
N SER A 243 16.09 -27.18 8.06
CA SER A 243 15.55 -26.38 6.95
C SER A 243 14.46 -25.38 7.39
N ILE A 244 13.89 -25.58 8.57
CA ILE A 244 12.85 -24.72 9.16
C ILE A 244 13.46 -23.52 9.89
N LEU A 245 14.75 -23.58 10.23
CA LEU A 245 15.43 -22.53 10.97
C LEU A 245 15.56 -21.25 10.14
N ILE A 246 15.47 -20.12 10.84
CA ILE A 246 15.71 -18.80 10.26
C ILE A 246 17.23 -18.57 10.18
N PRO A 247 17.76 -18.02 9.07
CA PRO A 247 19.18 -17.72 8.96
C PRO A 247 19.71 -16.87 10.12
N ASN A 248 20.94 -17.11 10.56
CA ASN A 248 21.62 -16.36 11.62
C ASN A 248 22.69 -15.39 11.08
N VAL A 249 22.80 -15.27 9.76
CA VAL A 249 23.57 -14.24 9.06
C VAL A 249 22.63 -13.09 8.72
N SER A 250 23.03 -11.85 9.02
CA SER A 250 22.14 -10.68 8.92
C SER A 250 21.56 -10.43 7.53
N SER A 251 22.38 -10.54 6.47
CA SER A 251 21.91 -10.35 5.09
C SER A 251 20.92 -11.45 4.67
N GLU A 252 21.24 -12.71 4.95
CA GLU A 252 20.35 -13.84 4.67
C GLU A 252 19.06 -13.80 5.51
N ARG A 253 19.13 -13.36 6.77
CA ARG A 253 17.94 -13.13 7.60
C ARG A 253 17.09 -12.01 7.03
N LEU A 254 17.68 -10.89 6.62
CA LEU A 254 16.94 -9.79 5.98
C LEU A 254 16.27 -10.24 4.66
N LYS A 255 16.99 -10.96 3.79
CA LYS A 255 16.43 -11.58 2.57
C LYS A 255 15.26 -12.49 2.92
N TRP A 256 15.37 -13.31 3.97
CA TRP A 256 14.27 -14.15 4.47
C TRP A 256 13.08 -13.31 4.96
N ILE A 257 13.29 -12.28 5.78
CA ILE A 257 12.22 -11.41 6.31
C ILE A 257 11.42 -10.80 5.15
N LEU A 258 12.11 -10.15 4.20
CA LEU A 258 11.50 -9.47 3.07
C LEU A 258 10.74 -10.44 2.16
N ARG A 259 11.36 -11.57 1.82
CA ARG A 259 10.79 -12.58 0.90
C ARG A 259 9.65 -13.38 1.51
N LYS A 260 9.80 -13.85 2.76
CA LYS A 260 8.89 -14.85 3.36
C LYS A 260 7.82 -14.22 4.23
N THR A 261 8.06 -13.04 4.80
CA THR A 261 7.16 -12.48 5.81
C THR A 261 6.64 -11.07 5.51
N MET A 262 7.19 -10.38 4.51
CA MET A 262 6.74 -9.03 4.10
C MET A 262 6.23 -8.96 2.65
N GLY A 263 6.30 -10.06 1.89
CA GLY A 263 5.80 -10.12 0.51
C GLY A 263 6.57 -9.23 -0.48
N SER A 264 7.84 -8.92 -0.18
CA SER A 264 8.72 -8.08 -0.99
C SER A 264 10.03 -8.80 -1.34
N PRO A 265 9.96 -9.88 -2.15
CA PRO A 265 11.08 -10.78 -2.41
C PRO A 265 12.33 -10.11 -3.02
N ASP A 266 12.14 -9.00 -3.73
CA ASP A 266 13.19 -8.29 -4.46
C ASP A 266 13.65 -7.00 -3.76
N ALA A 267 13.04 -6.63 -2.63
CA ALA A 267 13.33 -5.38 -1.92
C ALA A 267 14.78 -5.28 -1.40
N TYR A 268 15.45 -6.42 -1.24
CA TYR A 268 16.88 -6.45 -0.90
C TYR A 268 17.74 -5.95 -2.08
N GLU A 269 17.55 -6.55 -3.26
CA GLU A 269 18.28 -6.19 -4.48
C GLU A 269 17.95 -4.77 -4.93
N PHE A 270 16.70 -4.35 -4.73
CA PHE A 270 16.32 -2.96 -4.97
C PHE A 270 17.05 -1.98 -4.07
N ARG A 271 17.15 -2.26 -2.77
CA ARG A 271 17.92 -1.38 -1.87
C ARG A 271 19.40 -1.37 -2.25
N HIS A 272 19.96 -2.50 -2.66
CA HIS A 272 21.33 -2.58 -3.16
C HIS A 272 21.56 -1.63 -4.34
N ASN A 273 20.69 -1.70 -5.36
CA ASN A 273 20.76 -0.84 -6.54
C ASN A 273 20.54 0.64 -6.19
N GLU A 274 19.59 0.96 -5.31
CA GLU A 274 19.35 2.33 -4.84
C GLU A 274 20.58 2.94 -4.16
N LEU A 275 21.26 2.17 -3.29
CA LEU A 275 22.49 2.61 -2.65
C LEU A 275 23.63 2.79 -3.65
N LEU A 276 23.70 1.94 -4.68
CA LEU A 276 24.70 2.03 -5.73
C LEU A 276 24.52 3.33 -6.53
N GLU A 277 23.28 3.64 -6.94
CA GLU A 277 22.93 4.88 -7.62
C GLU A 277 23.28 6.12 -6.78
N GLU A 278 22.93 6.12 -5.48
CA GLU A 278 23.25 7.22 -4.56
C GLU A 278 24.77 7.44 -4.43
N LYS A 279 25.54 6.36 -4.27
CA LYS A 279 27.01 6.47 -4.17
C LYS A 279 27.65 6.98 -5.46
N GLN A 280 27.20 6.48 -6.61
CA GLN A 280 27.68 6.96 -7.92
C GLN A 280 27.39 8.46 -8.11
N PHE A 281 26.19 8.90 -7.74
CA PHE A 281 25.82 10.31 -7.77
C PHE A 281 26.73 11.16 -6.86
N ILE A 282 26.99 10.69 -5.64
CA ILE A 282 27.85 11.37 -4.67
C ILE A 282 29.29 11.52 -5.19
N GLU A 283 29.87 10.45 -5.75
CA GLU A 283 31.23 10.49 -6.28
C GLU A 283 31.36 11.44 -7.48
N LYS A 284 30.36 11.43 -8.37
CA LYS A 284 30.28 12.39 -9.48
C LYS A 284 30.23 13.84 -8.97
N MET A 285 29.46 14.11 -7.92
CA MET A 285 29.38 15.44 -7.31
C MET A 285 30.68 15.90 -6.62
N LYS A 286 31.51 14.97 -6.17
CA LYS A 286 32.85 15.26 -5.63
C LYS A 286 33.90 15.46 -6.73
N GLY A 287 33.54 15.28 -8.01
CA GLY A 287 34.46 15.35 -9.14
C GLY A 287 35.27 14.08 -9.35
N ASN A 288 34.92 12.97 -8.68
CA ASN A 288 35.55 11.67 -8.88
C ASN A 288 34.82 10.94 -10.01
N SER A 289 35.57 10.41 -11.00
CA SER A 289 35.03 9.63 -12.12
C SER A 289 35.22 8.12 -11.95
N SER A 290 35.23 7.63 -10.71
CA SER A 290 35.43 6.20 -10.45
C SER A 290 34.13 5.44 -10.74
N ASP A 291 34.10 4.69 -11.84
CA ASP A 291 32.99 3.78 -12.17
C ASP A 291 32.98 2.52 -11.27
N ASN A 292 34.03 2.28 -10.48
CA ASN A 292 34.17 1.13 -9.59
C ASN A 292 33.55 1.36 -8.20
N VAL A 293 32.31 1.84 -8.16
CA VAL A 293 31.56 1.91 -6.89
C VAL A 293 30.86 0.57 -6.67
N GLU A 294 31.10 -0.04 -5.51
CA GLU A 294 30.42 -1.27 -5.11
C GLU A 294 29.60 -1.02 -3.84
N VAL A 295 28.53 -1.81 -3.69
CA VAL A 295 27.71 -1.87 -2.47
C VAL A 295 27.80 -3.29 -1.95
N SER A 296 28.18 -3.45 -0.68
CA SER A 296 28.23 -4.76 -0.04
C SER A 296 26.89 -5.17 0.58
N ASP A 297 26.72 -6.46 0.86
CA ASP A 297 25.53 -7.00 1.55
C ASP A 297 25.36 -6.34 2.94
N GLU A 298 26.47 -6.04 3.59
CA GLU A 298 26.53 -5.37 4.89
C GLU A 298 25.96 -3.95 4.81
N GLU A 299 26.27 -3.21 3.74
CA GLU A 299 25.77 -1.85 3.56
C GLU A 299 24.25 -1.83 3.35
N VAL A 300 23.69 -2.85 2.68
CA VAL A 300 22.24 -3.03 2.55
C VAL A 300 21.60 -3.28 3.91
N VAL A 301 22.17 -4.17 4.72
CA VAL A 301 21.68 -4.46 6.07
C VAL A 301 21.75 -3.21 6.96
N VAL A 302 22.87 -2.49 6.96
CA VAL A 302 23.05 -1.25 7.72
C VAL A 302 22.06 -0.18 7.26
N SER A 303 21.83 -0.06 5.94
CA SER A 303 20.81 0.83 5.39
C SER A 303 19.42 0.50 5.93
N TYR A 304 19.00 -0.77 5.92
CA TYR A 304 17.71 -1.17 6.48
C TYR A 304 17.61 -0.96 7.99
N LYS A 305 18.65 -1.30 8.76
CA LYS A 305 18.67 -1.08 10.22
C LYS A 305 18.56 0.41 10.54
N SER A 306 19.36 1.24 9.88
CA SER A 306 19.36 2.69 10.09
C SER A 306 18.06 3.33 9.62
N SER A 307 17.53 2.95 8.45
CA SER A 307 16.27 3.51 7.93
C SER A 307 15.08 3.12 8.80
N CYS A 308 15.00 1.86 9.20
CA CYS A 308 13.89 1.31 10.00
C CYS A 308 14.05 1.56 11.50
N HIS A 309 15.12 2.22 11.94
CA HIS A 309 15.27 2.64 13.33
C HIS A 309 14.18 3.67 13.70
N PRO A 310 13.69 3.74 14.95
CA PRO A 310 12.72 4.76 15.36
C PRO A 310 13.21 6.21 15.18
N LYS A 311 14.54 6.42 15.17
CA LYS A 311 15.20 7.70 14.88
C LYS A 311 15.63 7.82 13.40
N GLY A 312 15.38 6.79 12.60
CA GLY A 312 15.75 6.69 11.20
C GLY A 312 14.70 7.26 10.27
N LEU A 313 14.94 7.14 8.96
CA LEU A 313 14.08 7.72 7.91
C LEU A 313 12.63 7.17 7.95
N ILE A 314 12.46 5.85 8.05
CA ILE A 314 11.14 5.22 8.15
C ILE A 314 10.55 5.49 9.55
N GLY A 315 11.37 5.52 10.60
CA GLY A 315 10.90 5.91 11.94
C GLY A 315 10.32 7.33 11.97
N GLU A 316 10.95 8.28 11.28
CA GLU A 316 10.46 9.65 11.11
C GLU A 316 9.16 9.69 10.29
N TYR A 317 9.09 8.94 9.18
CA TYR A 317 7.87 8.82 8.37
C TYR A 317 6.70 8.27 9.20
N LEU A 318 6.90 7.15 9.90
CA LEU A 318 5.89 6.53 10.77
C LEU A 318 5.46 7.48 11.89
N ALA A 319 6.41 8.20 12.51
CA ALA A 319 6.08 9.16 13.56
C ALA A 319 5.24 10.36 13.09
N ASN A 320 5.30 10.69 11.79
CA ASN A 320 4.45 11.72 11.17
C ASN A 320 3.15 11.15 10.59
N GLY A 321 2.99 9.82 10.63
CA GLY A 321 1.85 9.11 10.08
C GLY A 321 0.64 9.07 11.01
N LYS A 322 -0.50 8.74 10.40
CA LYS A 322 -1.78 8.52 11.06
C LYS A 322 -2.41 7.24 10.52
N LEU A 323 -3.22 6.56 11.33
CA LEU A 323 -4.02 5.44 10.84
C LEU A 323 -5.28 5.91 10.11
N SER A 324 -5.73 7.13 10.42
CA SER A 324 -6.87 7.76 9.77
C SER A 324 -6.73 9.28 9.81
N PHE A 325 -7.28 9.97 8.81
CA PHE A 325 -7.30 11.44 8.79
C PHE A 325 -8.63 11.94 8.25
N LYS A 326 -9.26 12.87 8.94
CA LYS A 326 -10.47 13.55 8.50
C LYS A 326 -10.18 15.03 8.33
N VAL A 327 -10.55 15.58 7.18
CA VAL A 327 -10.47 17.00 6.86
C VAL A 327 -11.77 17.43 6.22
N GLY A 328 -12.40 18.44 6.83
CA GLY A 328 -13.80 18.81 6.59
C GLY A 328 -14.71 17.58 6.53
N ARG A 329 -15.33 17.33 5.37
CA ARG A 329 -16.28 16.21 5.17
C ARG A 329 -15.65 15.04 4.39
N THR A 330 -14.32 14.94 4.38
CA THR A 330 -13.61 13.81 3.75
C THR A 330 -12.85 12.99 4.78
N LEU A 331 -12.98 11.66 4.71
CA LEU A 331 -12.22 10.70 5.51
C LEU A 331 -11.18 9.97 4.64
N PHE A 332 -9.96 9.85 5.14
CA PHE A 332 -8.84 9.16 4.50
C PHE A 332 -8.41 7.97 5.35
N LEU A 333 -8.28 6.80 4.72
CA LEU A 333 -7.84 5.53 5.30
C LEU A 333 -6.89 4.85 4.32
N HIS A 334 -6.04 3.92 4.76
CA HIS A 334 -5.26 3.13 3.81
C HIS A 334 -6.13 2.04 3.17
N GLY A 335 -6.80 1.21 3.97
CA GLY A 335 -7.64 0.11 3.50
C GLY A 335 -9.13 0.47 3.37
N SER A 336 -9.97 -0.07 4.26
CA SER A 336 -11.40 0.26 4.29
C SER A 336 -11.93 0.24 5.71
N MET A 337 -13.21 0.59 5.88
CA MET A 337 -13.86 0.44 7.18
C MET A 337 -13.85 -1.03 7.64
N PRO A 338 -13.61 -1.32 8.92
CA PRO A 338 -13.40 -2.68 9.42
C PRO A 338 -14.68 -3.42 9.77
N PHE A 339 -15.77 -3.18 9.05
CA PHE A 339 -17.02 -3.93 9.18
C PHE A 339 -17.40 -4.55 7.83
N SER A 340 -17.82 -5.82 7.85
CA SER A 340 -18.44 -6.49 6.70
C SER A 340 -19.94 -6.63 6.90
N LEU A 341 -20.66 -6.95 5.83
CA LEU A 341 -22.08 -7.31 5.90
C LEU A 341 -22.32 -8.37 6.98
N GLU A 342 -21.51 -9.42 7.02
CA GLU A 342 -21.61 -10.51 8.00
C GLU A 342 -21.39 -10.03 9.44
N SER A 343 -20.37 -9.19 9.66
CA SER A 343 -20.10 -8.62 10.98
C SER A 343 -21.25 -7.74 11.47
N VAL A 344 -21.85 -6.95 10.57
CA VAL A 344 -22.97 -6.09 10.96
C VAL A 344 -24.24 -6.90 11.18
N LEU A 345 -24.61 -7.81 10.27
CA LEU A 345 -25.83 -8.62 10.37
C LEU A 345 -25.87 -9.44 11.67
N SER A 346 -24.76 -10.11 12.01
CA SER A 346 -24.69 -10.98 13.19
C SER A 346 -24.96 -10.25 14.51
N ASN A 347 -24.74 -8.93 14.57
CA ASN A 347 -24.94 -8.11 15.76
C ASN A 347 -26.22 -7.26 15.68
N PHE A 348 -26.57 -6.78 14.49
CA PHE A 348 -27.79 -6.00 14.26
C PHE A 348 -29.05 -6.83 14.52
N GLU A 349 -29.10 -8.09 14.06
CA GLU A 349 -30.24 -9.00 14.32
C GLU A 349 -30.43 -9.28 15.82
N GLN A 350 -29.34 -9.35 16.59
CA GLN A 350 -29.43 -9.50 18.06
C GLN A 350 -30.08 -8.28 18.71
N SER A 351 -29.74 -7.06 18.26
CA SER A 351 -30.26 -5.80 18.80
C SER A 351 -31.74 -5.55 18.50
N ILE A 352 -32.25 -6.06 17.37
CA ILE A 352 -33.66 -5.89 16.97
C ILE A 352 -34.57 -6.90 17.70
N SER A 353 -34.06 -8.08 18.05
CA SER A 353 -34.86 -9.14 18.67
C SER A 353 -35.43 -8.78 20.06
N THR A 354 -34.96 -7.69 20.68
CA THR A 354 -35.50 -7.15 21.93
C THR A 354 -36.57 -6.08 21.68
N ASN A 355 -37.83 -6.52 21.75
CA ASN A 355 -39.08 -5.74 21.58
C ASN A 355 -39.26 -4.62 22.64
N SER A 356 -38.77 -3.41 22.35
CA SER A 356 -39.18 -2.18 23.06
C SER A 356 -39.27 -1.01 22.08
N ASN A 357 -40.30 -0.19 22.27
CA ASN A 357 -40.75 0.92 21.39
C ASN A 357 -39.86 2.20 21.46
N GLU A 358 -38.61 2.09 21.89
CA GLU A 358 -37.68 3.22 21.97
C GLU A 358 -36.64 3.11 20.84
N ASN A 359 -36.87 3.86 19.75
CA ASN A 359 -36.08 3.76 18.52
C ASN A 359 -34.81 4.63 18.50
N THR A 360 -34.71 5.68 19.32
CA THR A 360 -33.55 6.59 19.33
C THR A 360 -32.35 5.98 20.04
N ASP A 361 -32.58 5.38 21.20
CA ASP A 361 -31.53 4.86 22.08
C ASP A 361 -30.81 3.66 21.43
N LYS A 362 -31.57 2.83 20.70
CA LYS A 362 -31.04 1.69 19.93
C LYS A 362 -30.06 2.10 18.83
N LYS A 363 -30.26 3.26 18.21
CA LYS A 363 -29.37 3.76 17.14
C LYS A 363 -28.04 4.24 17.72
N GLN A 364 -28.09 4.93 18.87
CA GLN A 364 -26.88 5.35 19.58
C GLN A 364 -26.09 4.15 20.09
N ASP A 365 -26.78 3.15 20.64
CA ASP A 365 -26.18 1.89 21.08
C ASP A 365 -25.50 1.14 19.93
N PHE A 366 -26.11 1.13 18.74
CA PHE A 366 -25.50 0.51 17.55
C PHE A 366 -24.18 1.18 17.16
N TRP A 367 -24.13 2.52 17.08
CA TRP A 367 -22.89 3.22 16.72
C TRP A 367 -21.81 3.06 17.76
N LYS A 368 -22.18 3.15 19.04
CA LYS A 368 -21.28 2.87 20.16
C LYS A 368 -20.71 1.46 20.05
N TRP A 369 -21.55 0.46 19.83
CA TRP A 369 -21.10 -0.91 19.58
C TRP A 369 -20.18 -1.00 18.35
N LEU A 370 -20.53 -0.34 17.25
CA LEU A 370 -19.74 -0.39 16.02
C LEU A 370 -18.34 0.20 16.27
N PHE A 371 -18.24 1.40 16.85
CA PHE A 371 -16.94 2.02 17.14
C PHE A 371 -16.11 1.18 18.12
N GLN A 372 -16.75 0.51 19.09
CA GLN A 372 -16.09 -0.45 19.97
C GLN A 372 -15.56 -1.67 19.19
N TYR A 373 -16.39 -2.27 18.34
CA TYR A 373 -15.99 -3.41 17.51
C TYR A 373 -14.80 -3.08 16.60
N MET A 374 -14.78 -1.86 16.05
CA MET A 374 -13.70 -1.38 15.20
C MET A 374 -12.41 -1.00 15.95
N THR A 375 -12.42 -1.05 17.29
CA THR A 375 -11.29 -0.69 18.17
C THR A 375 -10.75 -1.96 18.83
N PRO A 376 -9.84 -2.72 18.18
CA PRO A 376 -9.39 -4.02 18.72
C PRO A 376 -8.48 -3.91 19.95
N PHE A 377 -8.12 -2.69 20.36
CA PHE A 377 -7.29 -2.40 21.52
C PHE A 377 -8.14 -1.91 22.70
N LYS A 378 -7.72 -2.22 23.92
CA LYS A 378 -8.40 -1.78 25.14
C LYS A 378 -8.12 -0.29 25.35
N HIS A 379 -9.17 0.51 25.37
CA HIS A 379 -9.12 1.90 25.82
C HIS A 379 -10.09 2.06 26.99
N ASN A 380 -9.74 2.90 27.97
CA ASN A 380 -10.58 3.11 29.17
C ASN A 380 -11.91 3.77 28.80
N ASP A 381 -11.87 4.66 27.80
CA ASP A 381 -13.05 5.32 27.26
C ASP A 381 -13.38 4.75 25.87
N LEU A 382 -14.55 4.15 25.74
CA LEU A 382 -15.01 3.60 24.47
C LEU A 382 -15.58 4.73 23.60
N PRO A 383 -15.17 4.84 22.33
CA PRO A 383 -15.63 5.91 21.46
C PRO A 383 -17.14 5.80 21.18
N GLU A 384 -17.83 6.94 21.21
CA GLU A 384 -19.28 7.04 20.92
C GLU A 384 -19.56 7.76 19.59
N THR A 385 -18.58 8.47 19.06
CA THR A 385 -18.65 9.21 17.80
C THR A 385 -17.50 8.83 16.87
N LEU A 386 -17.65 9.13 15.57
CA LEU A 386 -16.57 8.91 14.61
C LEU A 386 -15.31 9.68 15.02
N ASP A 387 -15.42 10.95 15.38
CA ASP A 387 -14.25 11.78 15.69
C ASP A 387 -13.51 11.26 16.93
N GLN A 388 -14.22 10.76 17.95
CA GLN A 388 -13.62 10.07 19.08
C GLN A 388 -12.91 8.78 18.64
N TRP A 389 -13.53 7.97 17.76
CA TRP A 389 -12.90 6.75 17.25
C TRP A 389 -11.63 7.04 16.44
N LEU A 390 -11.67 8.03 15.53
CA LEU A 390 -10.50 8.46 14.76
C LEU A 390 -9.39 8.98 15.68
N HIS A 391 -9.76 9.73 16.72
CA HIS A 391 -8.81 10.16 17.75
C HIS A 391 -8.20 8.96 18.47
N SER A 392 -9.01 8.01 18.97
CA SER A 392 -8.52 6.78 19.61
C SER A 392 -7.59 5.96 18.71
N LEU A 393 -7.87 5.86 17.41
CA LEU A 393 -6.98 5.18 16.45
C LEU A 393 -5.61 5.86 16.36
N ASN A 394 -5.58 7.18 16.25
CA ASN A 394 -4.32 7.92 16.12
C ASN A 394 -3.55 7.99 17.46
N THR A 395 -4.25 8.09 18.59
CA THR A 395 -3.66 7.96 19.93
C THR A 395 -3.02 6.58 20.13
N PHE A 396 -3.73 5.51 19.74
CA PHE A 396 -3.16 4.15 19.75
C PHE A 396 -1.87 4.08 18.92
N HIS A 397 -1.86 4.64 17.72
CA HIS A 397 -0.65 4.71 16.90
C HIS A 397 0.50 5.45 17.62
N GLU A 398 0.24 6.63 18.18
CA GLU A 398 1.26 7.42 18.89
C GLU A 398 1.82 6.69 20.11
N GLU A 399 0.97 6.06 20.91
CA GLU A 399 1.36 5.23 22.05
C GLU A 399 2.26 4.07 21.62
N GLN A 400 1.91 3.38 20.54
CA GLN A 400 2.69 2.27 20.00
C GLN A 400 4.04 2.73 19.44
N MET A 401 4.09 3.89 18.79
CA MET A 401 5.34 4.50 18.31
C MET A 401 6.25 4.92 19.47
N ASN A 402 5.68 5.46 20.54
CA ASN A 402 6.42 5.81 21.75
C ASN A 402 6.96 4.56 22.46
N ALA A 403 6.13 3.52 22.57
CA ALA A 403 6.53 2.22 23.09
C ALA A 403 7.68 1.61 22.27
N TRP A 404 7.64 1.74 20.95
CA TRP A 404 8.69 1.25 20.06
C TRP A 404 10.01 1.99 20.30
N LYS A 405 9.97 3.33 20.35
CA LYS A 405 11.15 4.17 20.66
C LYS A 405 11.76 3.82 22.01
N GLN A 406 10.92 3.66 23.04
CA GLN A 406 11.36 3.30 24.39
C GLN A 406 12.00 1.91 24.41
N ASN A 407 11.36 0.91 23.78
CA ASN A 407 11.88 -0.46 23.73
C ASN A 407 13.26 -0.53 23.05
N ILE A 408 13.42 0.15 21.91
CA ILE A 408 14.71 0.21 21.22
C ILE A 408 15.76 0.92 22.07
N THR A 409 15.41 2.06 22.70
CA THR A 409 16.33 2.83 23.56
C THR A 409 16.81 2.02 24.77
N LEU A 410 15.92 1.26 25.41
CA LEU A 410 16.29 0.38 26.52
C LEU A 410 17.26 -0.71 26.06
N LYS A 411 16.99 -1.36 24.92
CA LYS A 411 17.90 -2.37 24.36
C LYS A 411 19.26 -1.79 23.95
N GLU A 412 19.30 -0.55 23.44
CA GLU A 412 20.55 0.18 23.19
C GLU A 412 21.36 0.37 24.49
N GLN A 413 20.70 0.68 25.61
CA GLN A 413 21.33 0.86 26.92
C GLN A 413 21.77 -0.47 27.56
N ASP A 414 20.94 -1.50 27.46
CA ASP A 414 21.17 -2.83 28.04
C ASP A 414 22.22 -3.64 27.27
N SER A 415 22.52 -3.28 26.02
CA SER A 415 23.60 -3.92 25.24
C SER A 415 24.99 -3.86 25.91
N PHE A 416 25.13 -3.12 27.01
CA PHE A 416 26.31 -3.09 27.89
C PHE A 416 26.30 -4.12 29.04
N GLN A 417 25.22 -4.87 29.24
CA GLN A 417 25.12 -5.94 30.24
C GLN A 417 24.79 -7.27 29.56
N GLU A 418 25.63 -8.30 29.78
CA GLU A 418 25.42 -9.65 29.22
C GLU A 418 24.02 -10.16 29.58
N GLN A 419 23.19 -10.40 28.56
CA GLN A 419 21.86 -11.00 28.74
C GLN A 419 21.96 -12.39 29.41
N PRO A 420 20.98 -12.78 30.25
CA PRO A 420 20.94 -14.12 30.83
C PRO A 420 20.93 -15.20 29.74
N ARG A 421 21.83 -16.18 29.86
CA ARG A 421 22.10 -17.23 28.84
C ARG A 421 21.02 -18.32 28.74
N ASP A 422 19.91 -18.19 29.45
CA ASP A 422 19.01 -19.32 29.72
C ASP A 422 17.91 -19.53 28.66
N LEU A 423 17.78 -18.65 27.66
CA LEU A 423 16.88 -18.86 26.52
C LEU A 423 17.67 -19.29 25.27
N PRO A 424 17.24 -20.36 24.56
CA PRO A 424 17.94 -20.85 23.37
C PRO A 424 17.81 -19.92 22.15
N TYR A 425 16.93 -18.92 22.19
CA TYR A 425 16.67 -17.96 21.10
C TYR A 425 16.11 -16.63 21.64
N ASP A 426 16.15 -15.58 20.81
CA ASP A 426 15.57 -14.27 21.14
C ASP A 426 14.04 -14.28 20.97
N VAL A 427 13.32 -13.65 21.89
CA VAL A 427 11.86 -13.56 21.90
C VAL A 427 11.46 -12.19 21.38
N HIS A 428 10.99 -12.16 20.13
CA HIS A 428 10.48 -10.96 19.48
C HIS A 428 8.95 -10.92 19.54
N TRP A 429 8.35 -9.74 19.35
CA TRP A 429 6.89 -9.64 19.21
C TRP A 429 6.37 -10.56 18.10
N SER A 430 7.08 -10.64 16.98
CA SER A 430 6.69 -11.48 15.85
C SER A 430 6.60 -12.96 16.22
N THR A 431 7.33 -13.43 17.23
CA THR A 431 7.29 -14.81 17.74
C THR A 431 6.07 -15.11 18.60
N VAL A 432 5.54 -14.11 19.32
CA VAL A 432 4.44 -14.29 20.29
C VAL A 432 3.08 -13.84 19.72
N GLY A 433 3.06 -12.82 18.86
CA GLY A 433 1.89 -12.29 18.15
C GLY A 433 0.81 -11.63 19.03
N GLY A 434 -0.27 -11.13 18.42
CA GLY A 434 -1.49 -10.67 19.12
C GLY A 434 -1.46 -9.24 19.68
N TYR A 435 -2.65 -8.67 19.91
CA TYR A 435 -2.87 -7.29 20.41
C TYR A 435 -2.57 -7.09 21.90
N GLN A 436 -2.63 -8.15 22.69
CA GLN A 436 -2.64 -8.09 24.15
C GLN A 436 -1.87 -9.26 24.76
N ASN A 437 -0.77 -9.68 24.13
CA ASN A 437 -0.01 -10.78 24.69
C ASN A 437 0.70 -10.33 25.98
N SER A 438 -0.03 -10.40 27.10
CA SER A 438 0.43 -10.24 28.47
C SER A 438 1.50 -11.28 28.84
N HIS A 439 1.65 -12.34 28.04
CA HIS A 439 2.79 -13.25 28.15
C HIS A 439 4.13 -12.62 27.75
N PHE A 440 4.15 -11.60 26.87
CA PHE A 440 5.39 -10.89 26.56
C PHE A 440 5.85 -10.02 27.74
N SER A 441 4.89 -9.46 28.49
CA SER A 441 5.13 -8.77 29.76
C SER A 441 5.82 -9.69 30.75
N SER A 442 5.25 -10.87 31.01
CA SER A 442 5.76 -11.77 32.03
C SER A 442 7.12 -12.37 31.67
N LEU A 443 7.41 -12.63 30.39
CA LEU A 443 8.73 -13.10 29.95
C LEU A 443 9.81 -12.01 30.02
N CYS A 444 9.48 -10.75 29.70
CA CYS A 444 10.42 -9.63 29.87
C CYS A 444 10.61 -9.26 31.36
N GLU A 445 9.55 -9.28 32.17
CA GLU A 445 9.63 -9.04 33.62
C GLU A 445 10.48 -10.08 34.33
N TYR A 446 10.39 -11.36 33.92
CA TYR A 446 11.23 -12.43 34.48
C TYR A 446 12.72 -12.22 34.18
N SER A 447 13.05 -11.55 33.06
CA SER A 447 14.44 -11.25 32.69
C SER A 447 15.01 -10.01 33.38
N MET A 448 14.19 -9.12 33.97
CA MET A 448 14.66 -7.79 34.41
C MET A 448 14.72 -7.55 35.92
N ASN A 449 13.92 -8.23 36.76
CA ASN A 449 14.17 -8.34 38.21
C ASN A 449 13.07 -9.16 38.90
N PRO A 450 13.34 -10.38 39.40
CA PRO A 450 12.30 -11.18 40.08
C PRO A 450 11.84 -10.58 41.43
N GLU A 451 12.57 -9.63 42.02
CA GLU A 451 12.26 -9.10 43.37
C GLU A 451 11.42 -7.80 43.38
N LYS A 452 11.08 -7.21 42.23
CA LYS A 452 10.24 -6.01 42.15
C LYS A 452 8.81 -6.32 41.70
N SER A 453 8.10 -7.15 42.46
CA SER A 453 6.65 -7.34 42.34
C SER A 453 5.89 -6.22 43.07
N SER A 454 6.13 -4.95 42.72
CA SER A 454 5.33 -3.84 43.23
C SER A 454 4.10 -3.63 42.36
N SER A 455 2.95 -3.46 43.01
CA SER A 455 1.59 -3.27 42.47
C SER A 455 1.36 -2.07 41.53
N ASP A 456 2.41 -1.42 41.04
CA ASP A 456 2.39 -0.25 40.14
C ASP A 456 3.05 -0.56 38.78
N ALA A 457 3.21 -1.83 38.41
CA ALA A 457 3.72 -2.22 37.10
C ALA A 457 2.73 -1.82 36.00
N SER A 458 2.91 -0.60 35.47
CA SER A 458 2.39 -0.21 34.18
C SER A 458 2.78 -1.29 33.18
N SER A 459 1.79 -2.05 32.72
CA SER A 459 1.95 -3.15 31.76
C SER A 459 3.01 -2.78 30.72
N PRO A 460 4.13 -3.51 30.60
CA PRO A 460 5.19 -3.18 29.66
C PRO A 460 4.57 -3.01 28.27
N LEU A 461 4.72 -1.79 27.76
CA LEU A 461 4.08 -1.30 26.55
C LEU A 461 4.65 -2.09 25.36
N GLY A 462 3.92 -3.11 24.91
CA GLY A 462 4.22 -3.80 23.66
C GLY A 462 3.83 -2.89 22.48
N PHE A 463 4.81 -2.47 21.68
CA PHE A 463 4.58 -1.75 20.41
C PHE A 463 4.07 -2.65 19.28
N GLY A 464 4.11 -3.97 19.49
CA GLY A 464 3.75 -4.95 18.46
C GLY A 464 2.27 -4.98 18.11
N SER A 465 1.41 -4.35 18.93
CA SER A 465 -0.01 -4.24 18.62
C SER A 465 -0.24 -3.40 17.36
N LEU A 466 0.59 -2.38 17.10
CA LEU A 466 0.54 -1.65 15.83
C LEU A 466 0.93 -2.53 14.64
N CYS A 467 2.01 -3.33 14.77
CA CYS A 467 2.38 -4.31 13.76
C CYS A 467 1.24 -5.31 13.48
N GLN A 468 0.58 -5.82 14.53
CA GLN A 468 -0.60 -6.67 14.40
C GLN A 468 -1.73 -5.94 13.66
N TYR A 469 -1.98 -4.67 14.01
CA TYR A 469 -3.01 -3.84 13.39
C TYR A 469 -2.75 -3.63 11.88
N GLY A 470 -1.49 -3.53 11.46
CA GLY A 470 -1.10 -3.48 10.05
C GLY A 470 -1.31 -4.79 9.28
N MET A 471 -1.67 -5.90 9.93
CA MET A 471 -1.87 -7.20 9.28
C MET A 471 -3.35 -7.51 9.05
N GLY A 472 -3.67 -8.23 7.98
CA GLY A 472 -5.03 -8.68 7.67
C GLY A 472 -5.59 -9.81 8.54
N TRP A 473 -4.73 -10.51 9.28
CA TRP A 473 -5.07 -11.72 10.00
C TRP A 473 -4.52 -11.72 11.42
N LEU A 474 -5.30 -12.24 12.36
CA LEU A 474 -4.87 -12.50 13.73
C LEU A 474 -4.16 -13.85 13.83
N ALA A 475 -3.51 -14.09 14.97
CA ALA A 475 -2.79 -15.33 15.27
C ALA A 475 -3.63 -16.60 15.11
N ASP A 476 -4.93 -16.51 15.40
CA ASP A 476 -5.91 -17.60 15.27
C ASP A 476 -6.44 -17.76 13.83
N ARG A 477 -5.88 -17.01 12.87
CA ARG A 477 -6.29 -16.93 11.46
C ARG A 477 -7.68 -16.34 11.25
N SER A 478 -8.27 -15.70 12.25
CA SER A 478 -9.44 -14.84 12.05
C SER A 478 -9.02 -13.53 11.38
N LYS A 479 -9.98 -12.89 10.70
CA LYS A 479 -9.73 -11.63 10.00
C LYS A 479 -9.55 -10.51 11.03
N ASN A 480 -8.54 -9.67 10.82
CA ASN A 480 -8.29 -8.53 11.69
C ASN A 480 -9.22 -7.35 11.36
N PRO A 481 -9.96 -6.76 12.32
CA PRO A 481 -10.79 -5.57 12.10
C PRO A 481 -9.94 -4.29 12.04
N THR A 482 -9.06 -4.20 11.03
CA THR A 482 -8.14 -3.07 10.83
C THR A 482 -8.60 -2.12 9.73
N VAL A 483 -8.37 -0.82 9.86
CA VAL A 483 -8.57 0.13 8.73
C VAL A 483 -7.47 0.06 7.68
N VAL A 484 -6.37 -0.65 7.96
CA VAL A 484 -5.19 -0.70 7.10
C VAL A 484 -5.33 -1.77 6.03
N TYR A 485 -5.68 -3.00 6.41
CA TYR A 485 -5.70 -4.16 5.50
C TYR A 485 -7.11 -4.55 5.01
N ASN A 486 -8.14 -3.79 5.38
CA ASN A 486 -9.48 -4.04 4.86
C ASN A 486 -9.64 -3.46 3.43
N SER A 487 -10.65 -3.95 2.71
CA SER A 487 -10.86 -3.57 1.30
C SER A 487 -12.34 -3.31 1.00
N TRP A 488 -12.59 -2.35 0.12
CA TRP A 488 -13.88 -2.09 -0.51
C TRP A 488 -14.18 -3.01 -1.69
N MET A 489 -13.20 -3.82 -2.10
CA MET A 489 -13.30 -4.71 -3.24
C MET A 489 -13.41 -6.18 -2.78
N GLU A 490 -14.09 -6.98 -3.56
CA GLU A 490 -14.23 -8.43 -3.43
C GLU A 490 -14.04 -9.05 -4.81
N ASP A 491 -13.07 -9.95 -4.91
CA ASP A 491 -12.67 -10.57 -6.19
C ASP A 491 -12.37 -9.55 -7.31
N GLY A 492 -11.73 -8.42 -6.97
CA GLY A 492 -11.36 -7.37 -7.94
C GLY A 492 -12.48 -6.40 -8.32
N SER A 493 -13.71 -6.61 -7.83
CA SER A 493 -14.86 -5.72 -8.07
C SER A 493 -15.35 -5.07 -6.78
N PRO A 494 -16.00 -3.89 -6.81
CA PRO A 494 -16.57 -3.29 -5.60
C PRO A 494 -17.52 -4.26 -4.88
N LYS A 495 -17.42 -4.34 -3.55
CA LYS A 495 -18.26 -5.19 -2.71
C LYS A 495 -19.74 -4.87 -2.93
N TYR A 496 -20.41 -5.78 -3.62
CA TYR A 496 -21.85 -6.00 -3.74
C TYR A 496 -22.75 -4.77 -3.52
N PHE A 497 -23.20 -4.16 -4.62
CA PHE A 497 -24.37 -3.25 -4.65
C PHE A 497 -25.53 -3.82 -5.49
N ASP A 498 -25.67 -5.14 -5.61
CA ASP A 498 -26.85 -5.74 -6.28
C ASP A 498 -28.13 -5.37 -5.51
N GLU A 499 -29.02 -4.63 -6.19
CA GLU A 499 -30.25 -4.07 -5.64
C GLU A 499 -31.29 -5.14 -5.28
N ASN A 500 -31.18 -6.36 -5.82
CA ASN A 500 -32.20 -7.40 -5.62
C ASN A 500 -32.05 -8.22 -4.33
N ASN A 501 -31.02 -7.97 -3.52
CA ASN A 501 -30.76 -8.72 -2.29
C ASN A 501 -31.06 -7.89 -1.04
N GLN A 502 -32.05 -8.32 -0.25
CA GLN A 502 -32.47 -7.63 0.98
C GLN A 502 -31.31 -7.41 1.97
N ARG A 503 -30.34 -8.34 2.05
CA ARG A 503 -29.16 -8.18 2.91
C ARG A 503 -28.24 -7.07 2.41
N VAL A 504 -28.10 -6.95 1.09
CA VAL A 504 -27.32 -5.87 0.47
C VAL A 504 -27.98 -4.53 0.73
N GLN A 505 -29.32 -4.46 0.66
CA GLN A 505 -30.04 -3.22 0.98
C GLN A 505 -29.80 -2.76 2.42
N LEU A 506 -29.82 -3.68 3.40
CA LEU A 506 -29.50 -3.34 4.79
C LEU A 506 -28.07 -2.80 4.93
N TYR A 507 -27.09 -3.41 4.27
CA TYR A 507 -25.71 -2.89 4.28
C TYR A 507 -25.59 -1.51 3.63
N LYS A 508 -26.29 -1.26 2.52
CA LYS A 508 -26.40 0.08 1.93
C LYS A 508 -26.96 1.07 2.95
N ASP A 509 -28.05 0.72 3.63
CA ASP A 509 -28.67 1.59 4.65
C ASP A 509 -27.72 1.88 5.82
N ILE A 510 -26.89 0.92 6.24
CA ILE A 510 -25.88 1.11 7.29
C ILE A 510 -24.75 2.02 6.81
N VAL A 511 -24.24 1.79 5.59
CA VAL A 511 -23.21 2.65 5.00
C VAL A 511 -23.75 4.08 4.86
N ASP A 512 -24.98 4.23 4.37
CA ASP A 512 -25.61 5.54 4.24
C ASP A 512 -25.77 6.23 5.59
N ALA A 513 -26.26 5.50 6.60
CA ALA A 513 -26.36 6.02 7.95
C ALA A 513 -24.97 6.39 8.51
N PHE A 514 -23.92 5.62 8.19
CA PHE A 514 -22.56 5.96 8.59
C PHE A 514 -22.14 7.30 8.00
N PHE A 515 -22.31 7.53 6.69
CA PHE A 515 -21.93 8.80 6.06
C PHE A 515 -22.68 10.00 6.66
N GLU A 516 -23.97 9.85 6.97
CA GLU A 516 -24.78 10.91 7.58
C GLU A 516 -24.35 11.20 9.04
N GLU A 517 -24.22 10.17 9.87
CA GLU A 517 -23.85 10.31 11.29
C GLU A 517 -22.39 10.77 11.45
N ALA A 518 -21.50 10.34 10.57
CA ALA A 518 -20.11 10.79 10.51
C ALA A 518 -19.96 12.22 9.96
N ASN A 519 -21.02 12.77 9.36
CA ASN A 519 -21.02 14.04 8.66
C ASN A 519 -19.92 14.10 7.57
N ILE A 520 -19.82 13.07 6.74
CA ILE A 520 -18.84 12.97 5.64
C ILE A 520 -19.55 12.84 4.28
N ASP A 521 -18.86 13.27 3.23
CA ASP A 521 -19.30 13.18 1.84
C ASP A 521 -18.45 12.20 1.03
N ALA A 522 -17.18 12.02 1.41
CA ALA A 522 -16.25 11.15 0.72
C ALA A 522 -15.37 10.34 1.67
N ILE A 523 -15.06 9.11 1.28
CA ILE A 523 -13.97 8.29 1.84
C ILE A 523 -12.97 8.03 0.72
N VAL A 524 -11.67 8.24 0.98
CA VAL A 524 -10.61 8.02 -0.01
C VAL A 524 -9.59 7.05 0.56
N THR A 525 -9.26 6.00 -0.21
CA THR A 525 -8.43 4.89 0.28
C THR A 525 -7.42 4.37 -0.74
N GLY A 526 -6.50 3.51 -0.30
CA GLY A 526 -5.54 2.75 -1.11
C GLY A 526 -5.69 1.23 -0.94
N HIS A 527 -4.56 0.55 -0.71
CA HIS A 527 -4.41 -0.87 -0.34
C HIS A 527 -4.70 -1.94 -1.40
N GLN A 528 -5.88 -1.91 -2.02
CA GLN A 528 -6.22 -2.92 -3.04
C GLN A 528 -6.06 -2.34 -4.45
N PRO A 529 -5.22 -2.95 -5.31
CA PRO A 529 -5.02 -2.45 -6.66
C PRO A 529 -6.31 -2.49 -7.48
N VAL A 530 -6.63 -1.38 -8.14
CA VAL A 530 -7.86 -1.21 -8.95
C VAL A 530 -7.58 -0.93 -10.43
N GLY A 531 -6.38 -1.27 -10.91
CA GLY A 531 -5.96 -1.10 -12.30
C GLY A 531 -5.24 0.22 -12.55
N ASP A 532 -5.46 0.83 -13.71
CA ASP A 532 -4.75 2.01 -14.20
C ASP A 532 -5.41 3.36 -13.89
N LEU A 533 -6.52 3.35 -13.17
CA LEU A 533 -7.17 4.55 -12.65
C LEU A 533 -7.86 4.28 -11.30
N PRO A 534 -8.11 5.33 -10.50
CA PRO A 534 -8.89 5.24 -9.27
C PRO A 534 -10.28 4.69 -9.55
N PHE A 535 -10.85 4.00 -8.57
CA PHE A 535 -12.17 3.39 -8.64
C PHE A 535 -13.14 4.17 -7.75
N PRO A 536 -13.91 5.12 -8.30
CA PRO A 536 -15.00 5.74 -7.55
C PRO A 536 -16.16 4.76 -7.37
N ILE A 537 -16.82 4.82 -6.23
CA ILE A 537 -17.99 4.02 -5.86
C ILE A 537 -19.01 4.98 -5.25
N ARG A 538 -20.14 5.18 -5.92
CA ARG A 538 -21.22 6.01 -5.39
C ARG A 538 -22.01 5.22 -4.36
N VAL A 539 -22.19 5.84 -3.20
CA VAL A 539 -23.00 5.33 -2.09
C VAL A 539 -23.99 6.43 -1.64
N GLY A 540 -24.85 6.14 -0.67
CA GLY A 540 -25.95 7.03 -0.30
C GLY A 540 -27.25 6.70 -1.04
N LYS A 541 -28.39 6.83 -0.36
CA LYS A 541 -29.75 6.71 -0.96
C LYS A 541 -29.93 7.54 -2.23
N ASN A 542 -29.22 8.67 -2.31
CA ASN A 542 -29.27 9.59 -3.46
C ASN A 542 -28.00 9.55 -4.33
N TYR A 543 -27.08 8.60 -4.09
CA TYR A 543 -25.80 8.50 -4.78
C TYR A 543 -24.95 9.79 -4.69
N ASN A 544 -25.11 10.53 -3.60
CA ASN A 544 -24.48 11.82 -3.31
C ASN A 544 -23.28 11.69 -2.36
N LYS A 545 -22.82 10.47 -2.10
CA LYS A 545 -21.64 10.15 -1.30
C LYS A 545 -20.69 9.30 -2.13
N MET A 546 -19.40 9.34 -1.82
CA MET A 546 -18.38 8.66 -2.62
C MET A 546 -17.39 7.88 -1.76
N ILE A 547 -17.00 6.71 -2.25
CA ILE A 547 -15.78 6.02 -1.84
C ILE A 547 -14.84 6.03 -3.05
N VAL A 548 -13.57 6.39 -2.88
CA VAL A 548 -12.59 6.43 -3.97
C VAL A 548 -11.39 5.55 -3.60
N CYS A 549 -11.25 4.41 -4.28
CA CYS A 549 -10.07 3.56 -4.16
C CYS A 549 -9.00 4.08 -5.11
N GLY A 550 -7.89 4.60 -4.60
CA GLY A 550 -6.82 5.25 -5.36
C GLY A 550 -5.60 4.40 -5.67
N ASP A 551 -5.54 3.14 -5.20
CA ASP A 551 -4.40 2.27 -5.47
C ASP A 551 -4.38 1.79 -6.93
N THR A 552 -3.46 2.37 -7.70
CA THR A 552 -3.23 2.04 -9.11
C THR A 552 -1.96 1.20 -9.33
N SER A 553 -1.47 0.50 -8.30
CA SER A 553 -0.18 -0.23 -8.35
C SER A 553 -0.11 -1.30 -9.43
N TYR A 554 -1.24 -1.79 -9.93
CA TYR A 554 -1.32 -2.82 -10.98
C TYR A 554 -1.71 -2.25 -12.35
N SER A 555 -1.44 -0.96 -12.59
CA SER A 555 -1.76 -0.30 -13.87
C SER A 555 -1.22 -1.07 -15.09
N GLY A 556 0.00 -1.61 -15.00
CA GLY A 556 0.68 -2.36 -16.07
C GLY A 556 0.09 -3.75 -16.34
N ASP A 557 -0.87 -4.21 -15.55
CA ASP A 557 -1.58 -5.50 -15.70
C ASP A 557 -3.03 -5.34 -16.20
N THR A 558 -3.49 -4.10 -16.39
CA THR A 558 -4.85 -3.80 -16.86
C THR A 558 -5.09 -4.41 -18.24
N LYS A 559 -6.24 -5.05 -18.46
CA LYS A 559 -6.61 -5.69 -19.73
C LYS A 559 -7.65 -4.85 -20.45
N TRP A 560 -7.34 -4.40 -21.65
CA TRP A 560 -8.31 -3.68 -22.50
C TRP A 560 -9.12 -4.67 -23.34
N MET A 561 -10.44 -4.52 -23.33
CA MET A 561 -11.37 -5.39 -24.06
C MET A 561 -11.73 -4.87 -25.46
N ASP A 562 -11.41 -3.61 -25.74
CA ASP A 562 -11.54 -3.00 -27.06
C ASP A 562 -10.49 -3.55 -28.04
N CYS A 563 -10.81 -3.63 -29.34
CA CYS A 563 -9.88 -4.15 -30.35
C CYS A 563 -8.73 -3.18 -30.67
N ASP A 564 -8.93 -1.88 -30.43
CA ASP A 564 -7.98 -0.84 -30.85
C ASP A 564 -7.07 -0.37 -29.69
N ARG A 565 -7.42 -0.71 -28.45
CA ARG A 565 -6.65 -0.36 -27.24
C ARG A 565 -5.95 -1.59 -26.66
N SER A 566 -4.69 -1.41 -26.29
CA SER A 566 -3.92 -2.43 -25.59
C SER A 566 -3.05 -1.81 -24.52
N ASN A 567 -2.87 -2.53 -23.41
CA ASN A 567 -1.95 -2.09 -22.37
C ASN A 567 -0.52 -2.11 -22.93
N LEU A 568 0.23 -1.03 -22.72
CA LEU A 568 1.66 -0.96 -23.08
C LEU A 568 2.55 -1.83 -22.16
N GLY A 569 1.92 -2.50 -21.21
CA GLY A 569 2.47 -3.48 -20.30
C GLY A 569 3.29 -2.87 -19.18
N ARG A 570 4.01 -3.74 -18.47
CA ARG A 570 4.96 -3.36 -17.43
C ARG A 570 6.25 -2.70 -17.98
N GLY A 571 6.33 -2.50 -19.31
CA GLY A 571 7.53 -2.05 -20.00
C GLY A 571 8.69 -3.05 -19.89
N ASN A 572 9.93 -2.55 -19.85
CA ASN A 572 11.13 -3.39 -19.79
C ASN A 572 11.40 -4.03 -18.41
N SER A 573 10.61 -3.67 -17.39
CA SER A 573 10.81 -4.18 -16.05
C SER A 573 9.65 -5.09 -15.66
N PRO A 574 9.85 -6.43 -15.59
CA PRO A 574 8.80 -7.34 -15.11
C PRO A 574 8.36 -7.03 -13.66
N LEU A 575 9.15 -6.22 -12.95
CA LEU A 575 8.98 -5.85 -11.55
C LEU A 575 8.12 -4.58 -11.36
N LYS A 576 7.88 -3.78 -12.41
CA LYS A 576 7.05 -2.57 -12.34
C LYS A 576 5.58 -2.93 -12.55
N GLY A 577 4.84 -3.17 -11.47
CA GLY A 577 3.38 -3.40 -11.53
C GLY A 577 2.62 -2.25 -12.22
N ARG A 578 3.15 -1.02 -12.16
CA ARG A 578 2.52 0.20 -12.72
C ARG A 578 2.81 0.47 -14.20
N GLY A 579 3.79 -0.22 -14.80
CA GLY A 579 4.26 0.09 -16.15
C GLY A 579 4.99 1.44 -16.29
N GLU A 580 5.31 1.81 -17.53
CA GLU A 580 6.17 2.98 -17.82
C GLU A 580 5.41 4.30 -17.95
N ILE A 581 4.12 4.24 -18.25
CA ILE A 581 3.32 5.39 -18.66
C ILE A 581 2.19 5.73 -17.69
N ALA A 582 1.52 4.73 -17.14
CA ALA A 582 0.31 4.95 -16.37
C ALA A 582 0.61 5.78 -15.11
N VAL A 583 -0.27 6.75 -14.86
CA VAL A 583 -0.21 7.63 -13.69
C VAL A 583 -1.60 8.21 -13.44
N SER A 584 -1.95 8.39 -12.16
CA SER A 584 -3.18 9.04 -11.78
C SER A 584 -3.00 9.96 -10.58
N GLU A 585 -3.74 11.07 -10.60
CA GLU A 585 -3.98 11.94 -9.45
C GLU A 585 -5.48 11.95 -9.11
N VAL A 586 -5.81 11.85 -7.82
CA VAL A 586 -7.14 12.14 -7.29
C VAL A 586 -7.07 13.51 -6.65
N ILE A 587 -7.96 14.42 -7.05
CA ILE A 587 -8.10 15.75 -6.46
C ILE A 587 -9.51 15.91 -5.92
N LEU A 588 -9.61 16.21 -4.62
CA LEU A 588 -10.87 16.65 -4.04
C LEU A 588 -10.91 18.18 -4.00
N LYS A 589 -12.03 18.72 -4.43
CA LYS A 589 -12.33 20.14 -4.35
C LYS A 589 -13.32 20.36 -3.22
N GLU A 590 -12.92 21.11 -2.21
CA GLU A 590 -13.70 21.29 -0.99
C GLU A 590 -13.96 22.78 -0.71
N CYS A 591 -15.16 23.10 -0.26
CA CYS A 591 -15.50 24.44 0.23
C CYS A 591 -14.88 24.64 1.61
N LEU A 592 -14.06 25.68 1.78
CA LEU A 592 -13.36 25.98 3.04
C LEU A 592 -14.34 26.33 4.18
N GLU A 593 -15.41 27.05 3.89
CA GLU A 593 -16.39 27.47 4.90
C GLU A 593 -17.19 26.29 5.47
N THR A 594 -17.59 25.36 4.61
CA THR A 594 -18.52 24.28 4.99
C THR A 594 -17.85 22.92 5.16
N GLY A 595 -16.63 22.76 4.63
CA GLY A 595 -15.97 21.45 4.48
C GLY A 595 -16.68 20.53 3.49
N LYS A 596 -17.68 20.99 2.73
CA LYS A 596 -18.41 20.15 1.77
C LYS A 596 -17.53 19.84 0.57
N VAL A 597 -17.54 18.57 0.15
CA VAL A 597 -16.93 18.15 -1.11
C VAL A 597 -17.78 18.67 -2.26
N ILE A 598 -17.20 19.53 -3.09
CA ILE A 598 -17.84 20.14 -4.26
C ILE A 598 -17.75 19.15 -5.44
N SER A 599 -16.53 18.70 -5.73
CA SER A 599 -16.25 17.72 -6.78
C SER A 599 -15.04 16.87 -6.44
N ILE A 600 -14.95 15.70 -7.08
CA ILE A 600 -13.78 14.83 -7.06
C ILE A 600 -13.33 14.66 -8.49
N GLN A 601 -12.10 15.05 -8.79
CA GLN A 601 -11.49 14.88 -10.09
C GLN A 601 -10.48 13.74 -10.07
N THR A 602 -10.50 12.92 -11.11
CA THR A 602 -9.45 11.94 -11.40
C THR A 602 -8.86 12.29 -12.77
N HIS A 603 -7.54 12.34 -12.89
CA HIS A 603 -6.89 12.56 -14.17
C HIS A 603 -5.50 11.94 -14.22
N GLY A 604 -4.97 11.81 -15.43
CA GLY A 604 -3.64 11.30 -15.68
C GLY A 604 -3.57 10.59 -17.02
N MET A 605 -2.77 9.53 -17.07
CA MET A 605 -2.53 8.73 -18.26
C MET A 605 -2.85 7.26 -17.95
N MET A 606 -3.67 6.63 -18.79
CA MET A 606 -4.05 5.23 -18.65
C MET A 606 -2.96 4.30 -19.18
N SER A 607 -3.11 2.99 -18.94
CA SER A 607 -2.14 1.96 -19.32
C SER A 607 -1.98 1.75 -20.84
N ASP A 608 -2.89 2.28 -21.64
CA ASP A 608 -2.79 2.30 -23.11
C ASP A 608 -2.09 3.57 -23.65
N GLY A 609 -1.70 4.50 -22.77
CA GLY A 609 -1.03 5.76 -23.09
C GLY A 609 -1.98 6.91 -23.39
N SER A 610 -3.28 6.71 -23.30
CA SER A 610 -4.25 7.80 -23.50
C SER A 610 -4.43 8.62 -22.22
N ASP A 611 -4.50 9.94 -22.40
CA ASP A 611 -4.80 10.88 -21.31
C ASP A 611 -6.29 10.83 -20.94
N TYR A 612 -6.60 11.10 -19.68
CA TYR A 612 -7.98 11.24 -19.23
C TYR A 612 -8.10 12.32 -18.15
N SER A 613 -9.31 12.90 -18.05
CA SER A 613 -9.69 13.79 -16.96
C SER A 613 -11.19 13.69 -16.74
N SER A 614 -11.60 13.10 -15.62
CA SER A 614 -12.99 12.93 -15.22
C SER A 614 -13.26 13.74 -13.96
N GLU A 615 -14.18 14.69 -14.05
CA GLU A 615 -14.67 15.44 -12.88
C GLU A 615 -16.01 14.87 -12.44
N ILE A 616 -16.07 14.41 -11.20
CA ILE A 616 -17.24 13.80 -10.59
C ILE A 616 -17.88 14.85 -9.68
N SER A 617 -18.94 15.46 -10.17
CA SER A 617 -19.78 16.34 -9.35
C SER A 617 -20.57 15.51 -8.33
N MET A 618 -20.70 16.04 -7.12
CA MET A 618 -21.56 15.44 -6.09
C MET A 618 -23.05 15.62 -6.41
N GLU A 619 -23.41 16.54 -7.31
CA GLU A 619 -24.80 16.93 -7.62
C GLU A 619 -25.25 16.55 -9.04
N SER A 620 -24.33 16.46 -10.01
CA SER A 620 -24.62 16.19 -11.43
C SER A 620 -23.97 14.90 -11.95
N ASP A 621 -24.51 14.36 -13.04
CA ASP A 621 -24.14 13.08 -13.71
C ASP A 621 -23.73 11.95 -12.75
N LYS A 622 -24.74 11.15 -12.38
CA LYS A 622 -24.59 10.09 -11.39
C LYS A 622 -24.13 8.77 -11.99
N LEU A 623 -23.71 8.70 -13.26
CA LEU A 623 -23.28 7.43 -13.86
C LEU A 623 -21.94 6.94 -13.27
N VAL A 624 -20.96 7.83 -13.14
CA VAL A 624 -19.64 7.47 -12.58
C VAL A 624 -19.79 6.96 -11.15
N GLY A 625 -19.14 5.84 -10.84
CA GLY A 625 -19.18 5.12 -9.57
C GLY A 625 -20.38 4.19 -9.40
N ARG A 626 -21.18 3.94 -10.45
CA ARG A 626 -22.30 2.99 -10.41
C ARG A 626 -22.05 1.79 -11.32
N PRO A 627 -22.76 0.67 -11.10
CA PRO A 627 -22.85 -0.39 -12.09
C PRO A 627 -23.26 0.18 -13.46
N ALA A 628 -22.57 -0.27 -14.51
CA ALA A 628 -22.83 0.13 -15.88
C ALA A 628 -24.19 -0.43 -16.34
N ASP A 629 -25.11 0.47 -16.66
CA ASP A 629 -26.43 0.12 -17.17
C ASP A 629 -26.34 -0.15 -18.68
N ARG A 630 -26.50 -1.43 -19.07
CA ARG A 630 -26.46 -1.87 -20.47
C ARG A 630 -27.67 -1.39 -21.29
N ASP A 631 -28.73 -0.88 -20.67
CA ASP A 631 -29.83 -0.25 -21.40
C ASP A 631 -29.46 1.17 -21.84
N ILE A 632 -28.57 1.83 -21.11
CA ILE A 632 -28.11 3.21 -21.36
C ILE A 632 -26.75 3.23 -22.08
N LEU A 633 -25.91 2.23 -21.87
CA LEU A 633 -24.53 2.16 -22.37
C LEU A 633 -24.34 0.99 -23.35
N SER A 634 -23.56 1.21 -24.41
CA SER A 634 -23.09 0.18 -25.34
C SER A 634 -21.57 0.10 -25.31
N PHE A 635 -21.02 -1.11 -25.18
CA PHE A 635 -19.61 -1.32 -24.90
C PHE A 635 -18.84 -1.55 -26.21
N GLU A 636 -17.59 -1.09 -26.26
CA GLU A 636 -16.66 -1.46 -27.31
C GLU A 636 -16.04 -2.85 -27.05
N GLY A 637 -15.85 -3.60 -28.14
CA GLY A 637 -15.34 -4.96 -28.12
C GLY A 637 -16.38 -6.03 -27.79
N SER A 638 -16.07 -7.29 -28.11
CA SER A 638 -16.78 -8.41 -27.50
C SER A 638 -16.21 -8.58 -26.09
N VAL A 639 -17.04 -8.33 -25.08
CA VAL A 639 -16.78 -8.87 -23.74
C VAL A 639 -16.70 -10.39 -23.96
N ARG A 640 -15.49 -10.95 -24.06
CA ARG A 640 -15.32 -12.35 -24.42
C ARG A 640 -16.11 -13.19 -23.42
N ASP A 641 -16.78 -14.19 -23.97
CA ASP A 641 -17.78 -15.06 -23.33
C ASP A 641 -17.22 -15.92 -22.16
N ASP A 642 -15.94 -15.76 -21.82
CA ASP A 642 -15.31 -16.37 -20.65
C ASP A 642 -15.49 -15.56 -19.35
N SER A 643 -15.88 -14.28 -19.46
CA SER A 643 -16.62 -13.59 -18.41
C SER A 643 -18.10 -13.71 -18.73
N SER A 644 -18.78 -14.68 -18.14
CA SER A 644 -20.23 -14.86 -18.26
C SER A 644 -20.97 -13.52 -18.17
N ASP A 645 -22.11 -13.39 -18.83
CA ASP A 645 -23.06 -12.25 -18.74
C ASP A 645 -23.39 -11.79 -17.30
N THR A 646 -22.96 -12.55 -16.30
CA THR A 646 -23.04 -12.25 -14.87
C THR A 646 -21.98 -11.27 -14.36
N THR A 647 -20.95 -10.93 -15.14
CA THR A 647 -19.84 -10.10 -14.64
C THR A 647 -20.27 -8.63 -14.62
N GLN A 648 -20.33 -8.05 -13.42
CA GLN A 648 -20.76 -6.67 -13.24
C GLN A 648 -19.64 -5.71 -13.68
N TRP A 649 -20.02 -4.74 -14.51
CA TRP A 649 -19.17 -3.65 -14.94
C TRP A 649 -19.56 -2.38 -14.19
N PHE A 650 -18.60 -1.49 -13.95
CA PHE A 650 -18.80 -0.22 -13.26
C PHE A 650 -18.25 0.92 -14.10
N VAL A 651 -18.94 2.05 -14.08
CA VAL A 651 -18.47 3.28 -14.72
C VAL A 651 -17.42 3.93 -13.83
N LYS A 652 -16.14 3.94 -14.21
CA LYS A 652 -15.07 4.53 -13.40
C LYS A 652 -14.78 5.99 -13.75
N ALA A 653 -14.99 6.39 -15.00
CA ALA A 653 -14.70 7.75 -15.44
C ALA A 653 -15.60 8.17 -16.61
N GLN A 654 -15.89 9.46 -16.71
CA GLN A 654 -16.44 10.06 -17.92
C GLN A 654 -15.28 10.58 -18.75
N LEU A 655 -15.10 10.04 -19.96
CA LEU A 655 -14.02 10.44 -20.87
C LEU A 655 -14.40 11.67 -21.69
N ASN A 656 -15.68 11.74 -22.11
CA ASN A 656 -16.30 12.93 -22.68
C ASN A 656 -17.83 12.85 -22.52
N ALA A 657 -18.57 13.74 -23.21
CA ALA A 657 -20.02 13.83 -23.08
C ALA A 657 -20.79 12.54 -23.45
N LYS A 658 -20.20 11.65 -24.25
CA LYS A 658 -20.83 10.41 -24.74
C LYS A 658 -20.07 9.15 -24.35
N GLU A 659 -18.79 9.26 -24.01
CA GLU A 659 -17.93 8.11 -23.71
C GLU A 659 -17.60 8.03 -22.23
N TYR A 660 -17.64 6.81 -21.73
CA TYR A 660 -17.34 6.45 -20.35
C TYR A 660 -16.32 5.33 -20.35
N LEU A 661 -15.43 5.35 -19.37
CA LEU A 661 -14.61 4.19 -19.07
C LEU A 661 -15.37 3.30 -18.11
N VAL A 662 -15.56 2.05 -18.51
CA VAL A 662 -16.12 1.01 -17.65
C VAL A 662 -15.05 -0.03 -17.32
N SER A 663 -15.11 -0.54 -16.10
CA SER A 663 -14.21 -1.62 -15.68
C SER A 663 -14.92 -2.72 -14.91
N SER A 664 -14.29 -3.88 -14.92
CA SER A 664 -14.64 -5.01 -14.09
C SER A 664 -13.36 -5.64 -13.53
N GLY A 665 -13.48 -6.43 -12.46
CA GLY A 665 -12.32 -7.14 -11.91
C GLY A 665 -12.65 -8.56 -11.51
N LYS A 666 -11.62 -9.41 -11.57
CA LYS A 666 -11.64 -10.83 -11.17
C LYS A 666 -10.29 -11.20 -10.56
N GLY A 667 -10.26 -11.47 -9.26
CA GLY A 667 -9.02 -11.65 -8.52
C GLY A 667 -8.14 -10.41 -8.57
N TYR A 668 -6.98 -10.54 -9.22
CA TYR A 668 -6.03 -9.44 -9.44
C TYR A 668 -6.12 -8.83 -10.86
N ASP A 669 -6.95 -9.41 -11.72
CA ASP A 669 -7.14 -8.90 -13.07
C ASP A 669 -8.16 -7.77 -13.07
N VAL A 670 -7.83 -6.68 -13.75
CA VAL A 670 -8.73 -5.56 -14.00
C VAL A 670 -8.92 -5.43 -15.51
N PHE A 671 -10.18 -5.36 -15.93
CA PHE A 671 -10.58 -5.25 -17.33
C PHE A 671 -11.18 -3.87 -17.57
N ASN A 672 -10.73 -3.19 -18.62
CA ASN A 672 -11.26 -1.90 -19.07
C ASN A 672 -11.94 -2.04 -20.44
N SER A 673 -13.00 -1.26 -20.65
CA SER A 673 -13.64 -1.05 -21.96
C SER A 673 -14.17 0.38 -22.02
N VAL A 674 -14.30 0.93 -23.22
CA VAL A 674 -15.00 2.19 -23.44
C VAL A 674 -16.47 1.89 -23.71
N ALA A 675 -17.34 2.61 -23.04
CA ALA A 675 -18.78 2.51 -23.21
C ALA A 675 -19.36 3.83 -23.74
N HIS A 676 -20.23 3.71 -24.73
CA HIS A 676 -20.92 4.82 -25.37
C HIS A 676 -22.33 4.96 -24.83
N LYS A 677 -22.74 6.18 -24.51
CA LYS A 677 -24.12 6.50 -24.19
C LYS A 677 -24.99 6.31 -25.42
N LYS A 678 -25.99 5.44 -25.33
CA LYS A 678 -26.98 5.23 -26.39
C LYS A 678 -27.78 6.52 -26.61
N ILE A 679 -28.02 6.83 -27.87
CA ILE A 679 -28.95 7.88 -28.27
C ILE A 679 -30.34 7.26 -28.13
N ILE A 680 -31.04 7.59 -27.04
CA ILE A 680 -32.43 7.16 -26.79
C ILE A 680 -33.38 8.04 -27.60
#